data_AF-E1X0X2-F1
#
_entry.id   AF-E1X0X2-F1
#
_cell.length_a   1.000
_cell.length_b   1.000
_cell.length_c   1.000
_cell.angle_alpha   90.00
_cell.angle_beta   90.00
_cell.angle_gamma   90.00
#
_symmetry.space_group_name_H-M   'P 1'
#
loop_
_entity.id
_entity.type
_entity.pdbx_description
1 polymer ?
#
loop_
_entity_poly.entity_id
_entity_poly.type
_entity_poly.pdbx_seq_one_letter_code
_entity_poly.pdbx_strand_id
1 'polypeptide(L)'
;MSNKKKNHSWKQLPAYMAMLSLLYNCSSVSTGPRYLADDSGGPKSAYDVWGLLQQGATQYTANAVQVGGENIDGFNAGITFGAEKEASSGLITRIMGPNGEDFKRYISSLPDEKRKEFISDFLDNYIKNANGYRTYRTEEGVKVDLASDVKDVDGNAKVIDLEQLKGIDYKNASLEVLDEKFAKFIDMTEDRPMSFIKPSVKMKLFKAQMPGLSGTNFPKNYRSYITNFGLAQKYIEDAHGHYGGVGGGWELGFTPQNSYAEFEEMVAWFRKSLKNAGQIFQSPGHQRMVFKAHADLPEAKLAELYRGIQALIVIDGIKGGTGIEKANYKGVQTDNGLASLRTSRGVIRLEGARWKEGTHGVEFRAGTKDLKLARFYQTVLASRVSANDFSGLSDIGDWSLWDGNVPSAQTLSERHGITTDVAQKALDNIRAGSLKYEFTLPLWDWTDANNPIVKANKRAIINSLSKDFFEQVAALNPESASIENEVRGLLRSWTKMTRLSDEFRRYLQPRRGLDTAADLLQFNLPEDGRRFVQDIVDVNNIDLGIEYSGKMPMMVNAEFTPDKLPDNKKAWIQTFGDLSEDEREAIIKNVAEDLHRSLGGDGVATKVEGGGGHGHGLELSYEIRDPKNRKWIVEWDGIGRTYTPNGDVIDGSARGGSIELVTPKFTPEIDDISAVYDSFSKNNILPNLLSGGGHINIDLAAFDGKPKELARFLTIFHENRSIMSLMFQHVNRVKTSEPIAISDTLRNQLKDFNGSEDDLKKLLYNEEYFNTRYGRKSRYLQLDMSAYFQDVIPEEFLTDDFDISNPTVPWRRQFRVDPRIRKAEFRMFNAPRDAAESALQIRLVRAMLSKALNETDSLSGKVQNVGHVDYLKNPAKAYEDLEKLCAQLGLEVDDFKPAVAEGLSETDLATRSIFFEPFEQKMRVHPKQVGWGDAVAPRETAIASEGRVWEPGAADELNTMTHEFRVQAAEEGERRRANISPDRHVPGQFKRTDSCVDAIGPLL
;
A
#
# COMPACT_ATOMS: atom_id res chain seq x y z
N MET A 1 -6.09 39.42 -54.71
CA MET A 1 -6.53 38.01 -54.78
C MET A 1 -5.68 37.18 -53.82
N SER A 2 -6.34 36.33 -53.03
CA SER A 2 -5.83 35.68 -51.81
C SER A 2 -4.76 34.62 -52.11
N ASN A 3 -3.63 34.67 -51.38
CA ASN A 3 -2.71 33.54 -51.23
C ASN A 3 -2.68 33.12 -49.75
N LYS A 4 -3.46 32.09 -49.40
CA LYS A 4 -3.37 31.36 -48.13
C LYS A 4 -2.43 30.16 -48.31
N LYS A 5 -1.24 30.21 -47.71
CA LYS A 5 -0.42 29.02 -47.41
C LYS A 5 -1.08 28.24 -46.26
N LYS A 6 -1.46 26.99 -46.49
CA LYS A 6 -1.91 26.05 -45.45
C LYS A 6 -0.69 25.34 -44.82
N ASN A 7 -0.44 25.64 -43.56
CA ASN A 7 0.40 24.86 -42.64
C ASN A 7 -0.31 23.54 -42.29
N HIS A 8 0.24 22.39 -42.70
CA HIS A 8 -0.09 21.08 -42.13
C HIS A 8 1.20 20.25 -41.94
N SER A 9 1.87 20.41 -40.79
CA SER A 9 2.81 19.39 -40.29
C SER A 9 2.90 19.28 -38.75
N TRP A 10 2.17 20.09 -37.97
CA TRP A 10 2.30 20.11 -36.49
C TRP A 10 1.23 19.33 -35.71
N LYS A 11 0.15 18.89 -36.37
CA LYS A 11 -0.94 18.14 -35.69
C LYS A 11 -0.68 16.64 -35.58
N GLN A 12 0.31 16.10 -36.29
CA GLN A 12 0.65 14.68 -36.24
C GLN A 12 1.86 14.38 -35.35
N LEU A 13 2.61 15.40 -34.92
CA LEU A 13 3.78 15.22 -34.04
C LEU A 13 3.42 14.54 -32.71
N PRO A 14 2.31 14.88 -32.01
CA PRO A 14 1.90 14.18 -30.79
C PRO A 14 1.48 12.72 -31.05
N ALA A 15 0.89 12.44 -32.21
CA ALA A 15 0.50 11.10 -32.61
C ALA A 15 1.72 10.24 -33.00
N TYR A 16 2.72 10.83 -33.68
CA TYR A 16 3.99 10.17 -33.99
C TYR A 16 4.88 9.98 -32.75
N MET A 17 4.88 10.93 -31.81
CA MET A 17 5.55 10.79 -30.51
C MET A 17 4.86 9.74 -29.63
N ALA A 18 3.52 9.70 -29.61
CA ALA A 18 2.77 8.63 -28.95
C ALA A 18 3.01 7.26 -29.60
N MET A 19 3.11 7.21 -30.94
CA MET A 19 3.44 5.99 -31.69
C MET A 19 4.89 5.54 -31.45
N LEU A 20 5.85 6.47 -31.34
CA LEU A 20 7.24 6.19 -30.95
C LEU A 20 7.34 5.69 -29.50
N SER A 21 6.59 6.26 -28.56
CA SER A 21 6.53 5.77 -27.16
C SER A 21 5.84 4.40 -27.05
N LEU A 22 4.84 4.13 -27.89
CA LEU A 22 4.17 2.83 -27.96
C LEU A 22 5.02 1.77 -28.67
N LEU A 23 5.81 2.14 -29.69
CA LEU A 23 6.75 1.24 -30.35
C LEU A 23 7.95 0.91 -29.44
N TYR A 24 8.39 1.84 -28.60
CA TYR A 24 9.37 1.55 -27.54
C TYR A 24 8.79 0.66 -26.43
N ASN A 25 7.54 0.88 -26.00
CA ASN A 25 6.91 0.06 -24.94
C ASN A 25 6.27 -1.25 -25.41
N CYS A 26 6.20 -1.53 -26.71
CA CYS A 26 5.63 -2.77 -27.24
C CYS A 26 6.56 -3.55 -28.18
N SER A 27 7.81 -3.12 -28.42
CA SER A 27 8.66 -3.85 -29.36
C SER A 27 10.17 -3.86 -29.11
N SER A 28 10.65 -3.35 -27.97
CA SER A 28 11.96 -3.71 -27.43
C SER A 28 11.77 -4.63 -26.22
N VAL A 29 12.33 -5.83 -26.30
CA VAL A 29 12.62 -6.61 -25.10
C VAL A 29 13.62 -5.77 -24.32
N SER A 30 13.11 -4.98 -23.38
CA SER A 30 13.93 -4.23 -22.44
C SER A 30 14.56 -5.24 -21.50
N THR A 31 15.66 -5.86 -21.93
CA THR A 31 16.75 -6.17 -21.01
C THR A 31 17.34 -4.82 -20.60
N GLY A 32 16.62 -4.11 -19.72
CA GLY A 32 17.18 -2.94 -19.06
C GLY A 32 18.56 -3.32 -18.50
N PRO A 33 19.52 -2.40 -18.46
CA PRO A 33 20.84 -2.70 -17.94
C PRO A 33 20.71 -3.38 -16.57
N ARG A 34 21.30 -4.58 -16.47
CA ARG A 34 21.34 -5.35 -15.23
C ARG A 34 22.45 -4.76 -14.38
N TYR A 35 22.09 -4.17 -13.25
CA TYR A 35 23.06 -3.67 -12.30
C TYR A 35 23.17 -4.66 -11.14
N LEU A 36 24.41 -5.00 -10.77
CA LEU A 36 24.66 -5.63 -9.48
C LEU A 36 24.56 -4.51 -8.44
N ALA A 37 23.67 -4.67 -7.47
CA ALA A 37 23.40 -3.61 -6.49
C ALA A 37 24.62 -3.25 -5.61
N ASP A 38 25.69 -4.06 -5.62
CA ASP A 38 26.89 -3.90 -4.79
C ASP A 38 28.08 -3.26 -5.54
N ASP A 39 27.94 -2.94 -6.84
CA ASP A 39 29.03 -2.32 -7.63
C ASP A 39 29.33 -0.86 -7.23
N SER A 40 28.53 -0.27 -6.34
CA SER A 40 28.62 1.14 -5.94
C SER A 40 28.73 1.30 -4.42
N GLY A 41 29.92 1.03 -3.87
CA GLY A 41 30.39 1.51 -2.57
C GLY A 41 29.74 0.91 -1.31
N GLY A 42 30.52 0.14 -0.55
CA GLY A 42 30.22 -0.27 0.83
C GLY A 42 29.04 -1.25 1.01
N PRO A 43 29.03 -2.07 2.08
CA PRO A 43 27.90 -2.95 2.36
C PRO A 43 26.63 -2.12 2.70
N LYS A 44 25.54 -2.38 1.97
CA LYS A 44 24.23 -1.72 2.18
C LYS A 44 23.47 -2.34 3.35
N SER A 45 22.74 -1.52 4.13
CA SER A 45 21.87 -2.01 5.20
C SER A 45 20.66 -2.78 4.64
N ALA A 46 20.00 -3.61 5.46
CA ALA A 46 18.77 -4.28 5.04
C ALA A 46 17.66 -3.28 4.67
N TYR A 47 17.61 -2.12 5.32
CA TYR A 47 16.63 -1.08 4.98
C TYR A 47 16.87 -0.50 3.57
N ASP A 48 18.13 -0.25 3.21
CA ASP A 48 18.46 0.31 1.90
C ASP A 48 18.23 -0.71 0.78
N VAL A 49 18.60 -1.98 1.01
CA VAL A 49 18.30 -3.08 0.08
C VAL A 49 16.78 -3.24 -0.07
N TRP A 50 16.02 -3.14 1.02
CA TRP A 50 14.55 -3.18 0.95
C TRP A 50 13.99 -2.04 0.08
N GLY A 51 14.48 -0.81 0.25
CA GLY A 51 14.12 0.33 -0.60
C GLY A 51 14.43 0.09 -2.08
N LEU A 52 15.61 -0.46 -2.40
CA LEU A 52 15.99 -0.83 -3.77
C LEU A 52 15.06 -1.89 -4.38
N LEU A 53 14.65 -2.87 -3.58
CA LEU A 53 13.72 -3.91 -4.03
C LEU A 53 12.31 -3.33 -4.27
N GLN A 54 11.84 -2.38 -3.46
CA GLN A 54 10.59 -1.65 -3.71
C GLN A 54 10.64 -0.83 -5.01
N GLN A 55 11.78 -0.17 -5.28
CA GLN A 55 12.01 0.52 -6.54
C GLN A 55 11.93 -0.46 -7.73
N GLY A 56 12.65 -1.58 -7.64
CA GLY A 56 12.65 -2.62 -8.66
C GLY A 56 11.25 -3.17 -8.97
N ALA A 57 10.39 -3.29 -7.96
CA ALA A 57 9.02 -3.80 -8.10
C ALA A 57 8.10 -2.89 -8.93
N THR A 58 8.41 -1.60 -9.05
CA THR A 58 7.57 -0.61 -9.77
C THR A 58 8.15 -0.18 -11.09
N GLN A 59 9.49 -0.11 -11.20
CA GLN A 59 10.18 0.32 -12.42
C GLN A 59 10.58 -0.84 -13.34
N TYR A 60 10.49 -2.09 -12.85
CA TYR A 60 11.10 -3.26 -13.48
C TYR A 60 12.60 -3.07 -13.79
N THR A 61 13.28 -2.23 -13.00
CA THR A 61 14.73 -2.05 -13.09
C THR A 61 15.41 -3.25 -12.45
N ALA A 62 16.06 -4.07 -13.28
CA ALA A 62 16.66 -5.34 -12.88
C ALA A 62 17.93 -5.13 -12.04
N ASN A 63 17.74 -4.98 -10.73
CA ASN A 63 18.83 -4.93 -9.75
C ASN A 63 18.96 -6.27 -9.06
N ALA A 64 20.03 -7.00 -9.37
CA ALA A 64 20.38 -8.24 -8.67
C ALA A 64 21.01 -7.91 -7.32
N VAL A 65 20.62 -8.64 -6.28
CA VAL A 65 21.16 -8.48 -4.93
C VAL A 65 22.12 -9.63 -4.61
N GLN A 66 23.25 -9.30 -3.99
CA GLN A 66 24.25 -10.27 -3.55
C GLN A 66 24.04 -10.63 -2.08
N VAL A 67 24.67 -11.72 -1.60
CA VAL A 67 24.71 -12.06 -0.18
C VAL A 67 26.17 -11.96 0.25
N GLY A 68 26.50 -10.97 1.08
CA GLY A 68 27.90 -10.70 1.48
C GLY A 68 28.85 -10.45 0.30
N GLY A 69 28.37 -9.80 -0.77
CA GLY A 69 29.12 -9.58 -2.02
C GLY A 69 29.24 -10.81 -2.93
N GLU A 70 28.64 -11.94 -2.56
CA GLU A 70 28.75 -13.19 -3.31
C GLU A 70 27.46 -13.55 -4.07
N ASN A 71 27.64 -14.22 -5.22
CA ASN A 71 26.56 -14.78 -6.03
C ASN A 71 26.39 -16.28 -5.79
N ILE A 72 25.19 -16.80 -6.08
CA ILE A 72 24.98 -18.23 -6.24
C ILE A 72 25.69 -18.65 -7.53
N ASP A 73 26.43 -19.77 -7.49
CA ASP A 73 27.12 -20.30 -8.65
C ASP A 73 26.18 -20.39 -9.86
N GLY A 74 26.63 -19.95 -11.04
CA GLY A 74 25.83 -19.97 -12.28
C GLY A 74 24.68 -18.95 -12.35
N PHE A 75 24.54 -18.08 -11.36
CA PHE A 75 23.62 -16.94 -11.36
C PHE A 75 24.39 -15.63 -11.19
N ASN A 76 23.78 -14.53 -11.63
CA ASN A 76 24.34 -13.19 -11.47
C ASN A 76 23.81 -12.52 -10.19
N ALA A 77 23.40 -13.31 -9.20
CA ALA A 77 22.76 -12.84 -7.97
C ALA A 77 23.05 -13.79 -6.81
N GLY A 78 23.12 -13.25 -5.59
CA GLY A 78 23.12 -14.01 -4.35
C GLY A 78 21.74 -14.54 -3.96
N ILE A 79 20.68 -14.00 -4.57
CA ILE A 79 19.28 -14.38 -4.35
C ILE A 79 18.56 -14.50 -5.70
N THR A 80 17.79 -15.59 -5.87
CA THR A 80 17.01 -15.86 -7.09
C THR A 80 15.53 -16.07 -6.75
N PHE A 81 14.67 -15.77 -7.72
CA PHE A 81 13.21 -15.81 -7.58
C PHE A 81 12.59 -16.72 -8.64
N GLY A 82 11.94 -17.79 -8.23
CA GLY A 82 11.30 -18.77 -9.11
C GLY A 82 9.79 -18.88 -8.86
N ALA A 83 9.07 -19.53 -9.78
CA ALA A 83 7.65 -19.78 -9.61
C ALA A 83 7.18 -21.05 -10.31
N GLU A 84 6.01 -21.54 -9.89
CA GLU A 84 5.25 -22.58 -10.59
C GLU A 84 3.77 -22.24 -10.64
N LYS A 85 3.12 -22.67 -11.72
CA LYS A 85 1.67 -22.51 -11.89
C LYS A 85 1.01 -23.77 -12.43
N GLU A 86 0.06 -24.28 -11.65
CA GLU A 86 -0.91 -25.28 -12.10
C GLU A 86 -2.21 -24.61 -12.57
N ALA A 87 -2.80 -25.11 -13.67
CA ALA A 87 -4.15 -24.77 -14.11
C ALA A 87 -4.72 -25.80 -15.12
N SER A 88 -6.01 -25.72 -15.41
CA SER A 88 -6.71 -26.57 -16.39
C SER A 88 -7.41 -25.72 -17.45
N SER A 89 -6.65 -24.94 -18.22
CA SER A 89 -7.19 -23.99 -19.19
C SER A 89 -6.48 -24.00 -20.54
N GLY A 90 -7.25 -23.90 -21.64
CA GLY A 90 -6.71 -23.71 -22.99
C GLY A 90 -6.01 -22.37 -23.21
N LEU A 91 -6.05 -21.46 -22.22
CA LEU A 91 -5.33 -20.19 -22.27
C LEU A 91 -3.81 -20.38 -22.40
N ILE A 92 -3.26 -21.52 -21.96
CA ILE A 92 -1.85 -21.90 -22.14
C ILE A 92 -1.38 -21.75 -23.60
N THR A 93 -2.27 -21.97 -24.57
CA THR A 93 -1.97 -21.81 -26.00
C THR A 93 -1.48 -20.40 -26.37
N ARG A 94 -1.77 -19.39 -25.55
CA ARG A 94 -1.31 -18.01 -25.75
C ARG A 94 0.18 -17.83 -25.50
N ILE A 95 0.79 -18.68 -24.67
CA ILE A 95 2.19 -18.58 -24.27
C ILE A 95 3.04 -19.77 -24.76
N MET A 96 2.44 -20.91 -25.05
CA MET A 96 3.13 -22.09 -25.59
C MET A 96 2.16 -23.00 -26.33
N GLY A 97 2.62 -24.02 -27.05
CA GLY A 97 1.75 -24.97 -27.74
C GLY A 97 2.51 -26.20 -28.22
N PRO A 98 1.83 -27.16 -28.87
CA PRO A 98 2.52 -28.29 -29.46
C PRO A 98 3.56 -27.79 -30.46
N ASN A 99 4.68 -28.50 -30.52
CA ASN A 99 5.67 -28.28 -31.57
C ASN A 99 5.07 -28.55 -32.97
N GLY A 100 5.77 -28.13 -34.02
CA GLY A 100 5.32 -28.26 -35.40
C GLY A 100 5.08 -29.71 -35.81
N GLU A 101 5.92 -30.63 -35.36
CA GLU A 101 5.78 -32.06 -35.66
C GLU A 101 4.52 -32.67 -35.03
N ASP A 102 4.28 -32.43 -33.75
CA ASP A 102 3.09 -32.90 -33.04
C ASP A 102 1.81 -32.29 -33.62
N PHE A 103 1.87 -31.01 -33.97
CA PHE A 103 0.72 -30.35 -34.59
C PHE A 103 0.43 -30.93 -35.97
N LYS A 104 1.45 -31.15 -36.79
CA LYS A 104 1.33 -31.80 -38.10
C LYS A 104 0.82 -33.24 -37.98
N ARG A 105 1.34 -34.00 -37.02
CA ARG A 105 0.93 -35.39 -36.74
C ARG A 105 -0.53 -35.47 -36.32
N TYR A 106 -0.97 -34.57 -35.44
CA TYR A 106 -2.38 -34.48 -35.04
C TYR A 106 -3.30 -34.26 -36.24
N ILE A 107 -2.99 -33.29 -37.10
CA ILE A 107 -3.79 -33.02 -38.30
C ILE A 107 -3.74 -34.19 -39.29
N SER A 108 -2.57 -34.80 -39.47
CA SER A 108 -2.39 -35.96 -40.37
C SER A 108 -3.15 -37.20 -39.89
N SER A 109 -3.40 -37.33 -38.58
CA SER A 109 -4.15 -38.44 -38.00
C SER A 109 -5.68 -38.35 -38.17
N LEU A 110 -6.18 -37.22 -38.66
CA LEU A 110 -7.60 -37.02 -38.93
C LEU A 110 -8.04 -37.85 -40.16
N PRO A 111 -9.29 -38.36 -40.19
CA PRO A 111 -9.87 -38.91 -41.41
C PRO A 111 -9.81 -37.90 -42.56
N ASP A 112 -9.57 -38.38 -43.79
CA ASP A 112 -9.28 -37.53 -44.96
C ASP A 112 -10.32 -36.41 -45.18
N GLU A 113 -11.62 -36.69 -45.01
CA GLU A 113 -12.69 -35.68 -45.11
C GLU A 113 -12.53 -34.56 -44.07
N LYS A 114 -12.27 -34.93 -42.81
CA LYS A 114 -12.06 -34.00 -41.69
C LYS A 114 -10.74 -33.23 -41.84
N ARG A 115 -9.68 -33.91 -42.28
CA ARG A 115 -8.38 -33.28 -42.57
C ARG A 115 -8.50 -32.24 -43.67
N LYS A 116 -9.18 -32.60 -44.77
CA LYS A 116 -9.47 -31.69 -45.89
C LYS A 116 -10.26 -30.47 -45.42
N GLU A 117 -11.33 -30.69 -44.65
CA GLU A 117 -12.16 -29.61 -44.10
C GLU A 117 -11.34 -28.64 -43.23
N PHE A 118 -10.53 -29.17 -42.31
CA PHE A 118 -9.70 -28.35 -41.42
C PHE A 118 -8.66 -27.53 -42.18
N ILE A 119 -7.84 -28.17 -43.02
CA ILE A 119 -6.72 -27.48 -43.69
C ILE A 119 -7.25 -26.43 -44.67
N SER A 120 -8.33 -26.75 -45.40
CA SER A 120 -9.00 -25.81 -46.29
C SER A 120 -9.47 -24.56 -45.57
N ASP A 121 -10.22 -24.71 -44.46
CA ASP A 121 -10.68 -23.58 -43.65
C ASP A 121 -9.52 -22.80 -43.03
N PHE A 122 -8.52 -23.51 -42.50
CA PHE A 122 -7.38 -22.89 -41.84
C PHE A 122 -6.58 -22.00 -42.80
N LEU A 123 -6.14 -22.53 -43.95
CA LEU A 123 -5.32 -21.78 -44.90
C LEU A 123 -6.11 -20.66 -45.59
N ASP A 124 -7.37 -20.90 -45.99
CA ASP A 124 -8.25 -19.86 -46.56
C ASP A 124 -8.41 -18.66 -45.61
N ASN A 125 -8.60 -18.92 -44.32
CA ASN A 125 -8.71 -17.85 -43.34
C ASN A 125 -7.36 -17.28 -42.89
N TYR A 126 -6.26 -18.03 -43.00
CA TYR A 126 -4.93 -17.54 -42.64
C TYR A 126 -4.42 -16.47 -43.62
N ILE A 127 -4.68 -16.63 -44.92
CA ILE A 127 -4.23 -15.67 -45.93
C ILE A 127 -5.02 -14.33 -45.92
N LYS A 128 -6.20 -14.29 -45.30
CA LYS A 128 -7.05 -13.09 -45.20
C LYS A 128 -6.41 -12.02 -44.30
N ASN A 129 -6.31 -10.80 -44.84
CA ASN A 129 -5.78 -9.62 -44.13
C ASN A 129 -6.77 -9.01 -43.10
N ALA A 130 -8.07 -9.27 -43.24
CA ALA A 130 -9.09 -8.82 -42.30
C ALA A 130 -9.96 -10.00 -41.87
N ASN A 131 -10.31 -10.07 -40.59
CA ASN A 131 -11.05 -11.17 -39.96
C ASN A 131 -10.38 -12.56 -40.05
N GLY A 132 -9.19 -12.66 -40.67
CA GLY A 132 -8.43 -13.90 -40.84
C GLY A 132 -7.79 -14.43 -39.55
N TYR A 133 -7.13 -15.58 -39.63
CA TYR A 133 -6.61 -16.31 -38.45
C TYR A 133 -5.30 -15.76 -37.88
N ARG A 134 -4.63 -14.84 -38.59
CA ARG A 134 -3.38 -14.21 -38.14
C ARG A 134 -3.52 -12.74 -37.72
N THR A 135 -4.58 -12.06 -38.16
CA THR A 135 -4.76 -10.62 -37.90
C THR A 135 -5.79 -10.35 -36.81
N TYR A 136 -5.53 -9.41 -35.91
CA TYR A 136 -6.51 -8.94 -34.91
C TYR A 136 -6.20 -7.50 -34.46
N ARG A 137 -7.11 -6.92 -33.64
CA ARG A 137 -6.86 -5.66 -32.93
C ARG A 137 -6.70 -5.93 -31.45
N THR A 138 -5.73 -5.29 -30.81
CA THR A 138 -5.57 -5.32 -29.35
C THR A 138 -6.69 -4.53 -28.67
N GLU A 139 -6.78 -4.61 -27.34
CA GLU A 139 -7.76 -3.83 -26.56
C GLU A 139 -7.51 -2.32 -26.71
N GLU A 140 -6.27 -1.91 -26.97
CA GLU A 140 -5.83 -0.54 -27.24
C GLU A 140 -6.06 -0.12 -28.70
N GLY A 141 -6.66 -0.98 -29.54
CA GLY A 141 -7.00 -0.70 -30.93
C GLY A 141 -5.86 -0.89 -31.94
N VAL A 142 -4.68 -1.32 -31.50
CA VAL A 142 -3.52 -1.57 -32.35
C VAL A 142 -3.78 -2.77 -33.25
N LYS A 143 -3.57 -2.63 -34.56
CA LYS A 143 -3.65 -3.75 -35.51
C LYS A 143 -2.38 -4.59 -35.38
N VAL A 144 -2.55 -5.91 -35.24
CA VAL A 144 -1.47 -6.90 -35.23
C VAL A 144 -1.67 -7.84 -36.42
N ASP A 145 -0.61 -8.08 -37.20
CA ASP A 145 -0.50 -9.16 -38.18
C ASP A 145 0.62 -10.12 -37.75
N LEU A 146 0.23 -11.30 -37.26
CA LEU A 146 1.18 -12.27 -36.75
C LEU A 146 2.11 -12.87 -37.82
N ALA A 147 1.87 -12.65 -39.12
CA ALA A 147 2.84 -13.03 -40.14
C ALA A 147 4.06 -12.09 -40.21
N SER A 148 3.96 -10.85 -39.72
CA SER A 148 5.05 -9.84 -39.77
C SER A 148 5.52 -9.35 -38.40
N ASP A 149 4.65 -9.41 -37.40
CA ASP A 149 4.86 -8.70 -36.12
C ASP A 149 5.47 -9.61 -35.03
N VAL A 150 5.67 -10.90 -35.31
CA VAL A 150 6.27 -11.84 -34.35
C VAL A 150 7.78 -11.60 -34.27
N LYS A 151 8.29 -11.51 -33.04
CA LYS A 151 9.72 -11.40 -32.75
C LYS A 151 10.13 -12.45 -31.72
N ASP A 152 11.34 -12.96 -31.85
CA ASP A 152 11.94 -13.81 -30.81
C ASP A 152 12.37 -12.99 -29.58
N VAL A 153 12.94 -13.66 -28.59
CA VAL A 153 13.41 -13.05 -27.34
C VAL A 153 14.52 -12.01 -27.54
N ASP A 154 15.29 -12.11 -28.62
CA ASP A 154 16.36 -11.16 -28.95
C ASP A 154 15.85 -9.99 -29.82
N GLY A 155 14.56 -10.01 -30.17
CA GLY A 155 13.92 -8.99 -30.99
C GLY A 155 14.05 -9.20 -32.50
N ASN A 156 14.58 -10.35 -32.95
CA ASN A 156 14.67 -10.67 -34.37
C ASN A 156 13.27 -10.99 -34.91
N ALA A 157 12.94 -10.42 -36.08
CA ALA A 157 11.66 -10.68 -36.73
C ALA A 157 11.56 -12.13 -37.22
N LYS A 158 10.43 -12.77 -36.95
CA LYS A 158 10.08 -14.11 -37.43
C LYS A 158 8.89 -13.97 -38.38
N VAL A 159 9.13 -14.14 -39.68
CA VAL A 159 8.18 -13.76 -40.73
C VAL A 159 7.66 -14.97 -41.47
N ILE A 160 6.34 -15.03 -41.69
CA ILE A 160 5.72 -16.01 -42.59
C ILE A 160 5.63 -15.41 -43.99
N ASP A 161 6.29 -16.05 -44.96
CA ASP A 161 6.19 -15.65 -46.36
C ASP A 161 4.84 -16.07 -46.96
N LEU A 162 3.94 -15.09 -47.03
CA LEU A 162 2.58 -15.30 -47.52
C LEU A 162 2.52 -15.60 -49.01
N GLU A 163 3.52 -15.23 -49.81
CA GLU A 163 3.52 -15.52 -51.25
C GLU A 163 3.56 -17.03 -51.49
N GLN A 164 4.20 -17.80 -50.60
CA GLN A 164 4.25 -19.26 -50.67
C GLN A 164 2.88 -19.93 -50.41
N LEU A 165 1.93 -19.18 -49.86
CA LEU A 165 0.56 -19.59 -49.53
C LEU A 165 -0.51 -18.88 -50.41
N LYS A 166 -0.12 -18.01 -51.33
CA LYS A 166 -1.05 -17.31 -52.23
C LYS A 166 -1.24 -18.04 -53.55
N GLY A 167 -2.27 -17.63 -54.30
CA GLY A 167 -2.54 -18.14 -55.65
C GLY A 167 -3.22 -19.52 -55.69
N ILE A 168 -3.72 -20.01 -54.56
CA ILE A 168 -4.38 -21.32 -54.44
C ILE A 168 -5.83 -21.11 -53.99
N ASP A 169 -6.77 -21.75 -54.69
CA ASP A 169 -8.15 -21.86 -54.23
C ASP A 169 -8.28 -22.99 -53.22
N TYR A 170 -8.04 -22.67 -51.95
CA TYR A 170 -8.03 -23.63 -50.85
C TYR A 170 -9.37 -24.34 -50.63
N LYS A 171 -10.50 -23.80 -51.11
CA LYS A 171 -11.81 -24.45 -51.00
C LYS A 171 -11.97 -25.65 -51.92
N ASN A 172 -11.33 -25.59 -53.09
CA ASN A 172 -11.47 -26.59 -54.15
C ASN A 172 -10.20 -27.45 -54.35
N ALA A 173 -9.11 -27.16 -53.66
CA ALA A 173 -7.85 -27.89 -53.75
C ALA A 173 -7.98 -29.39 -53.38
N SER A 174 -7.10 -30.23 -53.96
CA SER A 174 -6.96 -31.64 -53.56
C SER A 174 -6.32 -31.75 -52.17
N LEU A 175 -6.53 -32.88 -51.50
CA LEU A 175 -5.96 -33.11 -50.17
C LEU A 175 -4.43 -33.10 -50.18
N GLU A 176 -3.79 -33.59 -51.25
CA GLU A 176 -2.33 -33.57 -51.42
C GLU A 176 -1.78 -32.14 -51.46
N VAL A 177 -2.43 -31.24 -52.20
CA VAL A 177 -2.04 -29.81 -52.27
C VAL A 177 -2.25 -29.13 -50.91
N LEU A 178 -3.33 -29.47 -50.20
CA LEU A 178 -3.62 -28.95 -48.87
C LEU A 178 -2.57 -29.42 -47.85
N ASP A 179 -2.23 -30.71 -47.83
CA ASP A 179 -1.22 -31.29 -46.95
C ASP A 179 0.17 -30.67 -47.22
N GLU A 180 0.54 -30.47 -48.48
CA GLU A 180 1.80 -29.81 -48.87
C GLU A 180 1.87 -28.38 -48.34
N LYS A 181 0.80 -27.59 -48.53
CA LYS A 181 0.78 -26.17 -48.11
C LYS A 181 0.67 -26.00 -46.61
N PHE A 182 -0.03 -26.90 -45.92
CA PHE A 182 -0.05 -26.93 -44.47
C PHE A 182 1.33 -27.28 -43.90
N ALA A 183 2.01 -28.29 -44.47
CA ALA A 183 3.40 -28.60 -44.11
C ALA A 183 4.30 -27.37 -44.31
N LYS A 184 4.16 -26.67 -45.43
CA LYS A 184 4.93 -25.45 -45.71
C LYS A 184 4.68 -24.34 -44.70
N PHE A 185 3.43 -24.16 -44.27
CA PHE A 185 3.10 -23.24 -43.18
C PHE A 185 3.84 -23.62 -41.89
N ILE A 186 3.82 -24.89 -41.50
CA ILE A 186 4.51 -25.36 -40.29
C ILE A 186 6.02 -25.14 -40.40
N ASP A 187 6.65 -25.44 -41.54
CA ASP A 187 8.09 -25.25 -41.75
C ASP A 187 8.52 -23.79 -41.53
N MET A 188 7.69 -22.82 -41.96
CA MET A 188 7.97 -21.38 -41.77
C MET A 188 7.81 -20.92 -40.32
N THR A 189 7.22 -21.72 -39.44
CA THR A 189 6.96 -21.34 -38.03
C THR A 189 8.14 -21.61 -37.10
N GLU A 190 9.25 -22.19 -37.60
CA GLU A 190 10.40 -22.63 -36.80
C GLU A 190 9.95 -23.44 -35.57
N ASP A 191 9.08 -24.42 -35.82
CA ASP A 191 8.53 -25.37 -34.84
C ASP A 191 7.55 -24.75 -33.81
N ARG A 192 7.19 -23.46 -33.94
CA ARG A 192 6.33 -22.71 -32.99
C ARG A 192 5.03 -22.21 -33.64
N PRO A 193 4.17 -23.10 -34.16
CA PRO A 193 3.00 -22.71 -34.95
C PRO A 193 2.04 -21.79 -34.19
N MET A 194 1.91 -21.97 -32.87
CA MET A 194 1.03 -21.13 -32.05
C MET A 194 1.48 -19.67 -31.99
N SER A 195 2.74 -19.32 -32.27
CA SER A 195 3.17 -17.91 -32.31
C SER A 195 2.47 -17.11 -33.41
N PHE A 196 2.06 -17.78 -34.48
CA PHE A 196 1.57 -17.17 -35.72
C PHE A 196 0.04 -17.16 -35.85
N ILE A 197 -0.67 -17.62 -34.81
CA ILE A 197 -2.13 -17.80 -34.81
C ILE A 197 -2.75 -16.84 -33.79
N LYS A 198 -3.85 -16.15 -34.14
CA LYS A 198 -4.46 -15.19 -33.21
C LYS A 198 -5.11 -15.88 -32.00
N PRO A 199 -5.15 -15.24 -30.80
CA PRO A 199 -5.57 -15.90 -29.55
C PRO A 199 -6.94 -16.58 -29.59
N SER A 200 -7.93 -16.01 -30.27
CA SER A 200 -9.28 -16.60 -30.38
C SER A 200 -9.30 -17.89 -31.19
N VAL A 201 -8.40 -18.04 -32.17
CA VAL A 201 -8.25 -19.25 -32.98
C VAL A 201 -7.50 -20.32 -32.20
N LYS A 202 -6.44 -19.95 -31.46
CA LYS A 202 -5.73 -20.89 -30.57
C LYS A 202 -6.66 -21.59 -29.59
N MET A 203 -7.59 -20.83 -29.00
CA MET A 203 -8.60 -21.37 -28.08
C MET A 203 -9.56 -22.36 -28.78
N LYS A 204 -9.98 -22.07 -30.02
CA LYS A 204 -10.82 -22.98 -30.81
C LYS A 204 -10.07 -24.26 -31.19
N LEU A 205 -8.78 -24.14 -31.57
CA LEU A 205 -7.90 -25.30 -31.81
C LEU A 205 -7.79 -26.18 -30.56
N PHE A 206 -7.47 -25.58 -29.41
CA PHE A 206 -7.35 -26.31 -28.14
C PHE A 206 -8.64 -27.06 -27.75
N LYS A 207 -9.80 -26.46 -28.03
CA LYS A 207 -11.12 -27.05 -27.76
C LYS A 207 -11.59 -28.00 -28.85
N ALA A 208 -10.81 -28.21 -29.92
CA ALA A 208 -11.19 -28.96 -31.11
C ALA A 208 -12.53 -28.47 -31.73
N GLN A 209 -12.72 -27.14 -31.78
CA GLN A 209 -13.92 -26.45 -32.27
C GLN A 209 -13.72 -25.80 -33.65
N MET A 210 -12.61 -26.07 -34.33
CA MET A 210 -12.41 -25.64 -35.71
C MET A 210 -13.12 -26.61 -36.66
N PRO A 211 -13.50 -26.18 -37.88
CA PRO A 211 -13.97 -27.08 -38.93
C PRO A 211 -13.05 -28.30 -39.10
N GLY A 212 -13.61 -29.49 -39.27
CA GLY A 212 -12.86 -30.75 -39.31
C GLY A 212 -12.34 -31.30 -37.97
N LEU A 213 -12.27 -30.50 -36.88
CA LEU A 213 -11.75 -30.97 -35.57
C LEU A 213 -12.83 -31.45 -34.60
N SER A 214 -14.11 -31.20 -34.87
CA SER A 214 -15.22 -31.57 -33.96
C SER A 214 -15.19 -33.06 -33.58
N GLY A 215 -15.24 -33.33 -32.27
CA GLY A 215 -15.20 -34.67 -31.70
C GLY A 215 -13.81 -35.30 -31.58
N THR A 216 -12.74 -34.53 -31.82
CA THR A 216 -11.34 -34.97 -31.66
C THR A 216 -10.72 -34.38 -30.39
N ASN A 217 -9.54 -34.90 -30.00
CA ASN A 217 -8.80 -34.39 -28.86
C ASN A 217 -7.53 -33.68 -29.32
N PHE A 218 -7.46 -32.37 -29.12
CA PHE A 218 -6.23 -31.62 -29.36
C PHE A 218 -5.09 -32.19 -28.49
N PRO A 219 -3.83 -32.24 -28.98
CA PRO A 219 -2.72 -32.82 -28.22
C PRO A 219 -2.52 -32.09 -26.89
N LYS A 220 -2.63 -32.82 -25.77
CA LYS A 220 -2.40 -32.30 -24.41
C LYS A 220 -1.15 -32.91 -23.75
N ASN A 221 -0.19 -33.34 -24.56
CA ASN A 221 1.14 -33.71 -24.06
C ASN A 221 1.94 -32.45 -23.76
N TYR A 222 1.72 -31.84 -22.59
CA TYR A 222 2.38 -30.58 -22.26
C TYR A 222 3.91 -30.69 -22.19
N ARG A 223 4.48 -31.90 -22.04
CA ARG A 223 5.93 -32.12 -22.09
C ARG A 223 6.53 -31.88 -23.48
N SER A 224 5.74 -32.00 -24.54
CA SER A 224 6.18 -31.69 -25.91
C SER A 224 5.77 -30.28 -26.35
N TYR A 225 5.14 -29.51 -25.47
CA TYR A 225 4.83 -28.13 -25.79
C TYR A 225 6.10 -27.28 -25.77
N ILE A 226 6.22 -26.40 -26.76
CA ILE A 226 7.28 -25.41 -26.87
C ILE A 226 6.72 -24.01 -26.67
N THR A 227 7.52 -23.13 -26.11
CA THR A 227 7.18 -21.72 -25.88
C THR A 227 6.92 -20.98 -27.19
N ASN A 228 5.95 -20.07 -27.18
CA ASN A 228 5.78 -19.11 -28.26
C ASN A 228 6.98 -18.15 -28.27
N PHE A 229 7.26 -17.51 -29.41
CA PHE A 229 8.32 -16.52 -29.52
C PHE A 229 8.13 -15.34 -28.54
N GLY A 230 9.25 -14.72 -28.14
CA GLY A 230 9.30 -13.54 -27.28
C GLY A 230 9.40 -13.89 -25.79
N LEU A 231 8.64 -13.19 -24.94
CA LEU A 231 8.76 -13.30 -23.47
C LEU A 231 8.46 -14.70 -22.91
N ALA A 232 7.70 -15.53 -23.62
CA ALA A 232 7.52 -16.92 -23.20
C ALA A 232 8.83 -17.72 -23.26
N GLN A 233 9.73 -17.43 -24.21
CA GLN A 233 11.06 -18.06 -24.26
C GLN A 233 11.97 -17.60 -23.12
N LYS A 234 11.78 -16.37 -22.63
CA LYS A 234 12.55 -15.80 -21.51
C LYS A 234 12.16 -16.41 -20.17
N TYR A 235 10.87 -16.66 -19.96
CA TYR A 235 10.32 -16.90 -18.63
C TYR A 235 9.84 -18.32 -18.36
N ILE A 236 9.52 -19.11 -19.38
CA ILE A 236 9.01 -20.48 -19.20
C ILE A 236 10.16 -21.44 -19.41
N GLU A 237 10.41 -22.28 -18.41
CA GLU A 237 11.43 -23.32 -18.45
C GLU A 237 10.82 -24.61 -19.03
N ASP A 238 9.72 -25.06 -18.46
CA ASP A 238 9.08 -26.32 -18.85
C ASP A 238 7.56 -26.34 -18.59
N ALA A 239 6.93 -27.41 -19.08
CA ALA A 239 5.53 -27.74 -18.80
C ALA A 239 5.32 -29.24 -18.72
N HIS A 240 4.43 -29.68 -17.83
CA HIS A 240 4.00 -31.07 -17.77
C HIS A 240 2.52 -31.20 -17.39
N GLY A 241 1.97 -32.40 -17.58
CA GLY A 241 0.61 -32.70 -17.18
C GLY A 241 0.48 -32.78 -15.66
N HIS A 242 -0.56 -32.16 -15.13
CA HIS A 242 -0.98 -32.30 -13.74
C HIS A 242 -2.27 -33.11 -13.66
N TYR A 243 -2.33 -34.07 -12.73
CA TYR A 243 -3.45 -35.00 -12.57
C TYR A 243 -4.65 -34.42 -11.79
N GLY A 244 -4.61 -33.15 -11.37
CA GLY A 244 -5.71 -32.48 -10.70
C GLY A 244 -6.77 -31.89 -11.65
N GLY A 245 -8.05 -32.07 -11.29
CA GLY A 245 -9.22 -31.52 -12.00
C GLY A 245 -9.88 -32.48 -13.01
N VAL A 246 -11.12 -32.21 -13.41
CA VAL A 246 -11.86 -33.02 -14.40
C VAL A 246 -11.23 -32.83 -15.79
N GLY A 247 -10.50 -33.84 -16.28
CA GLY A 247 -9.95 -33.88 -17.66
C GLY A 247 -8.46 -33.56 -17.84
N GLY A 248 -7.68 -33.45 -16.76
CA GLY A 248 -6.23 -33.21 -16.78
C GLY A 248 -5.83 -31.74 -17.01
N GLY A 249 -4.88 -31.24 -16.22
CA GLY A 249 -4.35 -29.88 -16.29
C GLY A 249 -2.89 -29.82 -16.74
N TRP A 250 -2.33 -28.61 -16.77
CA TRP A 250 -0.91 -28.35 -16.97
C TRP A 250 -0.31 -27.72 -15.71
N GLU A 251 0.98 -27.97 -15.52
CA GLU A 251 1.84 -27.30 -14.57
C GLU A 251 3.01 -26.68 -15.34
N LEU A 252 3.31 -25.42 -15.03
CA LEU A 252 4.39 -24.63 -15.65
C LEU A 252 5.49 -24.36 -14.63
N GLY A 253 6.73 -24.66 -14.98
CA GLY A 253 7.93 -24.16 -14.33
C GLY A 253 8.39 -22.85 -14.99
N PHE A 254 8.67 -21.85 -14.16
CA PHE A 254 9.25 -20.59 -14.62
C PHE A 254 10.75 -20.56 -14.36
N THR A 255 11.50 -20.04 -15.32
CA THR A 255 12.95 -19.83 -15.18
C THR A 255 13.23 -18.95 -13.95
N PRO A 256 14.17 -19.31 -13.06
CA PRO A 256 14.55 -18.45 -11.95
C PRO A 256 15.10 -17.10 -12.43
N GLN A 257 14.62 -16.01 -11.84
CA GLN A 257 15.03 -14.64 -12.15
C GLN A 257 16.13 -14.18 -11.18
N ASN A 258 17.12 -13.43 -11.70
CA ASN A 258 18.26 -12.91 -10.92
C ASN A 258 17.88 -11.68 -10.07
N SER A 259 16.76 -11.03 -10.38
CA SER A 259 16.30 -9.85 -9.66
C SER A 259 14.82 -9.96 -9.32
N TYR A 260 14.42 -9.30 -8.23
CA TYR A 260 13.01 -9.22 -7.83
C TYR A 260 12.15 -8.46 -8.86
N ALA A 261 12.75 -7.47 -9.52
CA ALA A 261 12.12 -6.70 -10.58
C ALA A 261 11.74 -7.57 -11.80
N GLU A 262 12.68 -8.38 -12.31
CA GLU A 262 12.40 -9.32 -13.40
C GLU A 262 11.34 -10.36 -13.01
N PHE A 263 11.31 -10.77 -11.74
CA PHE A 263 10.29 -11.67 -11.21
C PHE A 263 8.89 -11.04 -11.20
N GLU A 264 8.75 -9.81 -10.71
CA GLU A 264 7.47 -9.07 -10.75
C GLU A 264 7.03 -8.81 -12.20
N GLU A 265 7.96 -8.51 -13.11
CA GLU A 265 7.70 -8.35 -14.54
C GLU A 265 7.15 -9.66 -15.13
N MET A 266 7.80 -10.78 -14.84
CA MET A 266 7.37 -12.12 -15.26
C MET A 266 5.95 -12.42 -14.77
N VAL A 267 5.66 -12.19 -13.48
CA VAL A 267 4.33 -12.43 -12.91
C VAL A 267 3.27 -11.54 -13.59
N ALA A 268 3.57 -10.25 -13.80
CA ALA A 268 2.67 -9.32 -14.46
C ALA A 268 2.40 -9.72 -15.93
N TRP A 269 3.45 -10.05 -16.68
CA TRP A 269 3.38 -10.55 -18.05
C TRP A 269 2.53 -11.81 -18.15
N PHE A 270 2.78 -12.80 -17.28
CA PHE A 270 2.05 -14.07 -17.29
C PHE A 270 0.55 -13.85 -17.08
N ARG A 271 0.20 -13.03 -16.08
CA ARG A 271 -1.19 -12.73 -15.74
C ARG A 271 -1.93 -11.98 -16.85
N LYS A 272 -1.24 -11.05 -17.53
CA LYS A 272 -1.78 -10.27 -18.64
C LYS A 272 -1.93 -11.14 -19.90
N SER A 273 -0.94 -11.96 -20.22
CA SER A 273 -0.95 -12.84 -21.40
C SER A 273 -2.11 -13.84 -21.35
N LEU A 274 -2.44 -14.34 -20.15
CA LEU A 274 -3.53 -15.27 -19.92
C LEU A 274 -4.86 -14.60 -19.52
N LYS A 275 -5.02 -13.29 -19.74
CA LYS A 275 -6.27 -12.55 -19.42
C LYS A 275 -7.50 -13.18 -20.08
N ASN A 276 -8.60 -13.34 -19.34
CA ASN A 276 -9.84 -13.91 -19.85
C ASN A 276 -11.04 -13.04 -19.51
N ALA A 277 -11.88 -12.73 -20.51
CA ALA A 277 -13.12 -11.96 -20.32
C ALA A 277 -12.94 -10.67 -19.48
N GLY A 278 -11.91 -9.87 -19.77
CA GLY A 278 -11.62 -8.64 -19.02
C GLY A 278 -10.86 -8.85 -17.70
N GLN A 279 -10.79 -10.09 -17.18
CA GLN A 279 -10.12 -10.41 -15.92
C GLN A 279 -8.69 -10.92 -16.14
N ILE A 280 -7.73 -10.37 -15.41
CA ILE A 280 -6.34 -10.85 -15.39
C ILE A 280 -6.27 -12.27 -14.79
N PHE A 281 -5.33 -13.07 -15.28
CA PHE A 281 -5.16 -14.41 -14.75
C PHE A 281 -4.60 -14.38 -13.31
N GLN A 282 -4.79 -15.48 -12.57
CA GLN A 282 -4.24 -15.60 -11.23
C GLN A 282 -2.71 -15.71 -11.29
N SER A 283 -2.04 -15.12 -10.30
CA SER A 283 -0.58 -15.27 -10.11
C SER A 283 -0.17 -16.76 -10.01
N PRO A 284 1.12 -17.06 -10.24
CA PRO A 284 1.72 -18.36 -9.90
C PRO A 284 1.34 -18.81 -8.49
N GLY A 285 1.02 -20.09 -8.36
CA GLY A 285 0.49 -20.64 -7.10
C GLY A 285 1.60 -20.87 -6.07
N HIS A 286 2.76 -21.32 -6.55
CA HIS A 286 3.97 -21.47 -5.76
C HIS A 286 4.99 -20.45 -6.24
N GLN A 287 5.66 -19.79 -5.29
CA GLN A 287 6.76 -18.88 -5.57
C GLN A 287 7.93 -19.31 -4.70
N ARG A 288 9.16 -19.21 -5.22
CA ARG A 288 10.37 -19.67 -4.54
C ARG A 288 11.39 -18.57 -4.46
N MET A 289 12.11 -18.56 -3.35
CA MET A 289 13.35 -17.81 -3.23
C MET A 289 14.47 -18.79 -2.87
N VAL A 290 15.60 -18.70 -3.56
CA VAL A 290 16.81 -19.46 -3.25
C VAL A 290 17.95 -18.47 -3.10
N PHE A 291 18.72 -18.59 -2.03
CA PHE A 291 19.82 -17.69 -1.72
C PHE A 291 21.07 -18.45 -1.26
N LYS A 292 22.23 -17.84 -1.48
CA LYS A 292 23.49 -18.31 -0.91
C LYS A 292 23.51 -18.06 0.60
N ALA A 293 23.91 -19.04 1.40
CA ALA A 293 24.07 -18.85 2.83
C ALA A 293 25.30 -17.97 3.11
N HIS A 294 25.13 -16.91 3.93
CA HIS A 294 26.27 -16.18 4.48
C HIS A 294 27.06 -17.09 5.44
N ALA A 295 28.37 -16.92 5.55
CA ALA A 295 29.21 -17.75 6.42
C ALA A 295 28.77 -17.68 7.90
N ASP A 296 28.43 -16.47 8.36
CA ASP A 296 27.92 -16.17 9.69
C ASP A 296 26.40 -15.92 9.70
N LEU A 297 25.62 -16.71 8.95
CA LEU A 297 24.17 -16.58 8.92
C LEU A 297 23.55 -16.89 10.30
N PRO A 298 22.82 -15.96 10.94
CA PRO A 298 22.14 -16.24 12.20
C PRO A 298 20.89 -17.11 11.96
N GLU A 299 21.09 -18.42 11.87
CA GLU A 299 20.04 -19.40 11.51
C GLU A 299 18.79 -19.30 12.40
N ALA A 300 18.96 -19.08 13.71
CA ALA A 300 17.85 -18.94 14.64
C ALA A 300 16.96 -17.72 14.35
N LYS A 301 17.55 -16.61 13.89
CA LYS A 301 16.83 -15.40 13.48
C LYS A 301 16.21 -15.51 12.11
N LEU A 302 16.85 -16.24 11.20
CA LEU A 302 16.26 -16.59 9.92
C LEU A 302 15.00 -17.47 10.12
N ALA A 303 15.06 -18.44 11.05
CA ALA A 303 13.90 -19.23 11.42
C ALA A 303 12.78 -18.38 12.02
N GLU A 304 13.10 -17.39 12.87
CA GLU A 304 12.14 -16.40 13.38
C GLU A 304 11.48 -15.60 12.25
N LEU A 305 12.27 -15.15 11.27
CA LEU A 305 11.75 -14.46 10.09
C LEU A 305 10.77 -15.36 9.32
N TYR A 306 11.06 -16.65 9.16
CA TYR A 306 10.12 -17.60 8.55
C TYR A 306 8.85 -17.81 9.38
N ARG A 307 8.95 -17.85 10.72
CA ARG A 307 7.77 -17.91 11.61
C ARG A 307 6.87 -16.72 11.39
N GLY A 308 7.44 -15.51 11.38
CA GLY A 308 6.70 -14.28 11.14
C GLY A 308 6.04 -14.25 9.75
N ILE A 309 6.76 -14.64 8.70
CA ILE A 309 6.21 -14.69 7.34
C ILE A 309 5.05 -15.70 7.24
N GLN A 310 5.21 -16.90 7.82
CA GLN A 310 4.15 -17.90 7.84
C GLN A 310 2.91 -17.38 8.58
N ALA A 311 3.10 -16.81 9.78
CA ALA A 311 2.02 -16.24 10.57
C ALA A 311 1.27 -15.17 9.77
N LEU A 312 2.01 -14.25 9.12
CA LEU A 312 1.41 -13.20 8.30
C LEU A 312 0.59 -13.77 7.13
N ILE A 313 1.08 -14.80 6.44
CA ILE A 313 0.34 -15.48 5.36
C ILE A 313 -0.97 -16.10 5.87
N VAL A 314 -0.94 -16.73 7.05
CA VAL A 314 -2.13 -17.33 7.67
C VAL A 314 -3.13 -16.24 8.09
N ILE A 315 -2.67 -15.22 8.82
CA ILE A 315 -3.48 -14.11 9.32
C ILE A 315 -4.17 -13.38 8.16
N ASP A 316 -3.44 -12.95 7.15
CA ASP A 316 -4.03 -12.23 6.01
C ASP A 316 -4.88 -13.15 5.14
N GLY A 317 -4.53 -14.44 5.03
CA GLY A 317 -5.34 -15.44 4.35
C GLY A 317 -6.73 -15.61 4.97
N ILE A 318 -6.80 -15.65 6.31
CA ILE A 318 -8.06 -15.73 7.07
C ILE A 318 -8.82 -14.40 7.00
N LYS A 319 -8.15 -13.29 7.28
CA LYS A 319 -8.70 -11.92 7.23
C LYS A 319 -9.35 -11.61 5.88
N GLY A 320 -8.68 -12.00 4.79
CA GLY A 320 -9.12 -11.83 3.41
C GLY A 320 -10.17 -12.85 2.94
N GLY A 321 -10.49 -13.86 3.75
CA GLY A 321 -11.48 -14.89 3.41
C GLY A 321 -11.03 -15.81 2.27
N THR A 322 -9.73 -16.09 2.16
CA THR A 322 -9.15 -16.87 1.06
C THR A 322 -9.50 -18.36 1.12
N GLY A 323 -9.97 -18.86 2.28
CA GLY A 323 -10.21 -20.28 2.52
C GLY A 323 -8.95 -21.08 2.83
N ILE A 324 -7.85 -20.42 3.23
CA ILE A 324 -6.58 -21.05 3.56
C ILE A 324 -6.73 -22.12 4.65
N GLU A 325 -7.63 -21.89 5.60
CA GLU A 325 -7.99 -22.77 6.72
C GLU A 325 -8.60 -24.13 6.29
N LYS A 326 -8.99 -24.25 5.02
CA LYS A 326 -9.54 -25.47 4.40
C LYS A 326 -8.62 -26.09 3.35
N ALA A 327 -7.42 -25.55 3.15
CA ALA A 327 -6.52 -26.05 2.12
C ALA A 327 -5.98 -27.44 2.51
N ASN A 328 -6.55 -28.50 1.94
CA ASN A 328 -6.22 -29.90 2.26
C ASN A 328 -4.71 -30.19 2.23
N TYR A 329 -3.97 -29.54 1.34
CA TYR A 329 -2.54 -29.78 1.11
C TYR A 329 -1.57 -28.77 1.76
N LYS A 330 -2.08 -27.87 2.61
CA LYS A 330 -1.25 -26.87 3.31
C LYS A 330 -1.47 -27.04 4.81
N GLY A 331 -0.40 -27.29 5.54
CA GLY A 331 -0.34 -27.23 7.01
C GLY A 331 0.51 -26.04 7.47
N VAL A 332 0.39 -25.67 8.73
CA VAL A 332 1.24 -24.66 9.38
C VAL A 332 2.46 -25.37 9.96
N GLN A 333 3.67 -24.92 9.61
CA GLN A 333 4.90 -25.47 10.16
C GLN A 333 4.99 -25.16 11.65
N THR A 334 5.46 -26.12 12.45
CA THR A 334 5.74 -25.89 13.87
C THR A 334 7.02 -25.08 14.05
N ASP A 335 7.16 -24.43 15.20
CA ASP A 335 8.36 -23.64 15.52
C ASP A 335 9.63 -24.51 15.47
N ASN A 336 9.58 -25.75 15.98
CA ASN A 336 10.67 -26.72 15.85
C ASN A 336 10.95 -27.12 14.39
N GLY A 337 9.91 -27.22 13.56
CA GLY A 337 10.06 -27.47 12.13
C GLY A 337 10.80 -26.32 11.45
N LEU A 338 10.43 -25.08 11.75
CA LEU A 338 11.07 -23.88 11.21
C LEU A 338 12.52 -23.73 11.68
N ALA A 339 12.81 -24.03 12.96
CA ALA A 339 14.15 -24.00 13.53
C ALA A 339 15.13 -24.93 12.82
N SER A 340 14.65 -26.02 12.21
CA SER A 340 15.50 -26.93 11.43
C SER A 340 15.95 -26.38 10.07
N LEU A 341 15.39 -25.24 9.63
CA LEU A 341 15.56 -24.67 8.28
C LEU A 341 15.21 -25.63 7.13
N ARG A 342 14.52 -26.74 7.42
CA ARG A 342 14.11 -27.74 6.44
C ARG A 342 12.77 -28.37 6.84
N THR A 343 11.74 -28.05 6.08
CA THR A 343 10.37 -28.49 6.43
C THR A 343 9.73 -29.35 5.36
N SER A 344 8.64 -30.04 5.74
CA SER A 344 7.75 -30.71 4.80
C SER A 344 6.87 -29.67 4.07
N ARG A 345 5.92 -30.13 3.24
CA ARG A 345 5.01 -29.21 2.53
C ARG A 345 4.05 -28.54 3.53
N GLY A 346 3.98 -27.21 3.52
CA GLY A 346 3.05 -26.43 4.32
C GLY A 346 2.58 -25.15 3.63
N VAL A 347 2.20 -24.14 4.41
CA VAL A 347 2.02 -22.75 3.95
C VAL A 347 3.30 -22.24 3.29
N ILE A 348 4.43 -22.56 3.92
CA ILE A 348 5.78 -22.46 3.37
C ILE A 348 6.46 -23.84 3.44
N ARG A 349 7.44 -24.07 2.57
CA ARG A 349 8.37 -25.21 2.65
C ARG A 349 9.80 -24.67 2.65
N LEU A 350 10.58 -25.03 3.65
CA LEU A 350 12.00 -24.73 3.72
C LEU A 350 12.77 -25.86 3.07
N GLU A 351 13.60 -25.51 2.10
CA GLU A 351 14.39 -26.41 1.29
C GLU A 351 15.84 -26.03 1.56
N GLY A 352 16.61 -26.83 2.30
CA GLY A 352 18.05 -26.56 2.52
C GLY A 352 18.87 -26.57 1.21
N ALA A 353 20.04 -27.21 1.20
CA ALA A 353 20.89 -27.32 0.01
C ALA A 353 20.35 -28.28 -1.09
N ARG A 354 19.08 -28.13 -1.48
CA ARG A 354 18.42 -28.91 -2.52
C ARG A 354 18.84 -28.48 -3.93
N TRP A 355 19.08 -27.19 -4.12
CA TRP A 355 19.33 -26.59 -5.42
C TRP A 355 20.82 -26.56 -5.75
N LYS A 356 21.63 -26.09 -4.80
CA LYS A 356 23.10 -26.15 -4.81
C LYS A 356 23.65 -26.29 -3.40
N GLU A 357 24.88 -26.77 -3.27
CA GLU A 357 25.61 -26.76 -2.02
C GLU A 357 25.75 -25.31 -1.49
N GLY A 358 25.67 -25.11 -0.17
CA GLY A 358 25.75 -23.78 0.44
C GLY A 358 24.56 -22.85 0.18
N THR A 359 23.41 -23.38 -0.25
CA THR A 359 22.18 -22.58 -0.46
C THR A 359 21.06 -22.96 0.49
N HIS A 360 20.20 -21.98 0.80
CA HIS A 360 18.88 -22.20 1.39
C HIS A 360 17.81 -21.75 0.41
N GLY A 361 16.65 -22.38 0.51
CA GLY A 361 15.47 -22.06 -0.28
C GLY A 361 14.21 -22.07 0.55
N VAL A 362 13.25 -21.25 0.14
CA VAL A 362 11.89 -21.24 0.65
C VAL A 362 10.91 -21.27 -0.51
N GLU A 363 9.95 -22.18 -0.45
CA GLU A 363 8.80 -22.23 -1.34
C GLU A 363 7.57 -21.71 -0.60
N PHE A 364 7.05 -20.57 -1.05
CA PHE A 364 5.78 -20.00 -0.62
C PHE A 364 4.65 -20.67 -1.39
N ARG A 365 3.84 -21.47 -0.68
CA ARG A 365 2.72 -22.22 -1.27
C ARG A 365 1.38 -21.52 -1.04
N ALA A 366 1.34 -20.47 -0.21
CA ALA A 366 0.20 -19.60 0.02
C ALA A 366 0.64 -18.14 0.12
N GLY A 367 -0.32 -17.20 0.15
CA GLY A 367 -0.05 -15.76 0.20
C GLY A 367 0.46 -15.14 -1.12
N THR A 368 0.82 -15.95 -2.12
CA THR A 368 1.39 -15.55 -3.42
C THR A 368 0.42 -14.84 -4.36
N LYS A 369 -0.90 -14.99 -4.12
CA LYS A 369 -1.95 -14.38 -4.95
C LYS A 369 -2.28 -12.95 -4.54
N ASP A 370 -2.00 -12.59 -3.28
CA ASP A 370 -2.10 -11.22 -2.80
C ASP A 370 -0.76 -10.53 -3.04
N LEU A 371 -0.75 -9.59 -3.98
CA LEU A 371 0.46 -8.88 -4.37
C LEU A 371 1.06 -8.07 -3.21
N LYS A 372 0.22 -7.44 -2.37
CA LYS A 372 0.68 -6.63 -1.25
C LYS A 372 1.39 -7.51 -0.23
N LEU A 373 0.82 -8.68 0.07
CA LEU A 373 1.42 -9.64 0.98
C LEU A 373 2.70 -10.26 0.39
N ALA A 374 2.65 -10.75 -0.86
CA ALA A 374 3.78 -11.36 -1.55
C ALA A 374 4.99 -10.43 -1.63
N ARG A 375 4.77 -9.20 -2.10
CA ARG A 375 5.81 -8.19 -2.19
C ARG A 375 6.44 -7.90 -0.83
N PHE A 376 5.63 -7.78 0.22
CA PHE A 376 6.14 -7.53 1.56
C PHE A 376 7.11 -8.63 2.03
N TYR A 377 6.68 -9.89 2.10
CA TYR A 377 7.55 -10.93 2.68
C TYR A 377 8.76 -11.26 1.80
N GLN A 378 8.64 -11.18 0.47
CA GLN A 378 9.75 -11.48 -0.44
C GLN A 378 10.85 -10.41 -0.36
N THR A 379 10.45 -9.14 -0.34
CA THR A 379 11.41 -8.04 -0.25
C THR A 379 12.06 -7.96 1.13
N VAL A 380 11.31 -8.21 2.21
CA VAL A 380 11.86 -8.29 3.57
C VAL A 380 12.86 -9.44 3.69
N LEU A 381 12.50 -10.66 3.27
CA LEU A 381 13.42 -11.80 3.32
C LEU A 381 14.67 -11.55 2.48
N ALA A 382 14.51 -11.09 1.24
CA ALA A 382 15.64 -10.82 0.35
C ALA A 382 16.58 -9.76 0.93
N SER A 383 16.03 -8.67 1.49
CA SER A 383 16.83 -7.58 2.05
C SER A 383 17.66 -7.99 3.27
N ARG A 384 17.05 -8.72 4.22
CA ARG A 384 17.73 -9.18 5.44
C ARG A 384 18.79 -10.23 5.13
N VAL A 385 18.50 -11.17 4.24
CA VAL A 385 19.46 -12.18 3.79
C VAL A 385 20.61 -11.53 3.03
N SER A 386 20.33 -10.60 2.12
CA SER A 386 21.35 -9.90 1.33
C SER A 386 22.35 -9.15 2.20
N ALA A 387 21.85 -8.40 3.19
CA ALA A 387 22.66 -7.61 4.12
C ALA A 387 23.17 -8.40 5.33
N ASN A 388 22.79 -9.68 5.49
CA ASN A 388 22.96 -10.48 6.71
C ASN A 388 22.52 -9.74 8.00
N ASP A 389 21.47 -8.91 7.91
CA ASP A 389 20.98 -8.05 8.99
C ASP A 389 19.60 -8.51 9.48
N PHE A 390 19.62 -9.18 10.63
CA PHE A 390 18.44 -9.66 11.37
C PHE A 390 18.23 -8.88 12.67
N SER A 391 18.73 -7.65 12.74
CA SER A 391 18.50 -6.76 13.89
C SER A 391 17.00 -6.57 14.15
N GLY A 392 16.66 -6.46 15.43
CA GLY A 392 15.28 -6.35 15.92
C GLY A 392 14.48 -7.66 15.95
N LEU A 393 15.01 -8.77 15.42
CA LEU A 393 14.39 -10.09 15.52
C LEU A 393 14.97 -10.89 16.69
N SER A 394 14.09 -11.58 17.42
CA SER A 394 14.42 -12.61 18.41
C SER A 394 14.94 -13.89 17.74
N ASP A 395 15.54 -14.77 18.53
CA ASP A 395 15.81 -16.12 18.08
C ASP A 395 14.53 -16.96 18.15
N ILE A 396 14.36 -17.92 17.22
CA ILE A 396 13.16 -18.78 17.17
C ILE A 396 12.89 -19.52 18.50
N GLY A 397 13.93 -19.78 19.30
CA GLY A 397 13.83 -20.47 20.59
C GLY A 397 13.50 -19.59 21.79
N ASP A 398 13.50 -18.25 21.65
CA ASP A 398 13.27 -17.32 22.77
C ASP A 398 11.81 -17.33 23.25
N TRP A 399 10.88 -17.70 22.37
CA TRP A 399 9.45 -17.72 22.61
C TRP A 399 8.76 -18.70 21.65
N SER A 400 7.53 -19.13 21.96
CA SER A 400 6.75 -20.05 21.13
C SER A 400 5.46 -19.40 20.62
N LEU A 401 5.06 -19.73 19.40
CA LEU A 401 3.79 -19.32 18.81
C LEU A 401 2.92 -20.51 18.42
N TRP A 402 3.48 -21.44 17.65
CA TRP A 402 2.81 -22.67 17.23
C TRP A 402 3.77 -23.86 17.33
N ASP A 403 3.67 -24.58 18.43
CA ASP A 403 4.49 -25.77 18.72
C ASP A 403 3.99 -27.03 17.99
N GLY A 404 2.79 -26.99 17.41
CA GLY A 404 2.12 -28.12 16.75
C GLY A 404 1.10 -28.85 17.59
N ASN A 405 0.95 -28.49 18.86
CA ASN A 405 0.02 -29.13 19.79
C ASN A 405 -1.28 -28.34 19.89
N VAL A 406 -2.40 -29.05 19.76
CA VAL A 406 -3.71 -28.45 20.04
C VAL A 406 -3.87 -28.39 21.56
N PRO A 407 -4.08 -27.20 22.17
CA PRO A 407 -4.26 -27.09 23.60
C PRO A 407 -5.48 -27.87 24.08
N SER A 408 -5.38 -28.50 25.24
CA SER A 408 -6.51 -29.22 25.85
C SER A 408 -7.60 -28.24 26.30
N ALA A 409 -8.83 -28.74 26.50
CA ALA A 409 -9.91 -27.94 27.07
C ALA A 409 -9.54 -27.33 28.44
N GLN A 410 -8.76 -28.05 29.24
CA GLN A 410 -8.25 -27.55 30.53
C GLN A 410 -7.27 -26.39 30.34
N THR A 411 -6.34 -26.53 29.38
CA THR A 411 -5.39 -25.47 29.04
C THR A 411 -6.10 -24.20 28.54
N LEU A 412 -7.13 -24.35 27.70
CA LEU A 412 -7.93 -23.21 27.22
C LEU A 412 -8.75 -22.55 28.33
N SER A 413 -9.32 -23.36 29.23
CA SER A 413 -10.03 -22.91 30.43
C SER A 413 -9.13 -22.03 31.31
N GLU A 414 -7.93 -22.51 31.63
CA GLU A 414 -6.93 -21.79 32.42
C GLU A 414 -6.42 -20.53 31.70
N ARG A 415 -6.13 -20.62 30.40
CA ARG A 415 -5.56 -19.51 29.62
C ARG A 415 -6.54 -18.35 29.42
N HIS A 416 -7.81 -18.65 29.17
CA HIS A 416 -8.82 -17.66 28.75
C HIS A 416 -9.90 -17.38 29.80
N GLY A 417 -9.89 -18.08 30.94
CA GLY A 417 -10.90 -17.88 32.00
C GLY A 417 -12.31 -18.35 31.61
N ILE A 418 -12.40 -19.35 30.73
CA ILE A 418 -13.66 -20.01 30.34
C ILE A 418 -13.82 -21.33 31.09
N THR A 419 -15.02 -21.92 31.12
CA THR A 419 -15.18 -23.26 31.72
C THR A 419 -14.62 -24.35 30.79
N THR A 420 -14.17 -25.47 31.38
CA THR A 420 -13.67 -26.62 30.61
C THR A 420 -14.75 -27.20 29.66
N ASP A 421 -16.03 -27.12 30.03
CA ASP A 421 -17.16 -27.53 29.17
C ASP A 421 -17.29 -26.62 27.93
N VAL A 422 -17.21 -25.29 28.12
CA VAL A 422 -17.22 -24.33 27.01
C VAL A 422 -16.02 -24.56 26.09
N ALA A 423 -14.83 -24.74 26.66
CA ALA A 423 -13.62 -25.01 25.87
C ALA A 423 -13.75 -26.30 25.04
N GLN A 424 -14.27 -27.37 25.63
CA GLN A 424 -14.48 -28.65 24.93
C GLN A 424 -15.50 -28.50 23.79
N LYS A 425 -16.65 -27.88 24.05
CA LYS A 425 -17.68 -27.60 23.02
C LYS A 425 -17.13 -26.74 21.89
N ALA A 426 -16.29 -25.76 22.20
CA ALA A 426 -15.68 -24.92 21.18
C ALA A 426 -14.75 -25.73 20.26
N LEU A 427 -13.90 -26.60 20.82
CA LEU A 427 -13.05 -27.50 20.05
C LEU A 427 -13.88 -28.43 19.15
N ASP A 428 -14.94 -29.02 19.69
CA ASP A 428 -15.84 -29.90 18.95
C ASP A 428 -16.53 -29.16 17.79
N ASN A 429 -17.00 -27.94 18.02
CA ASN A 429 -17.64 -27.10 17.00
C ASN A 429 -16.65 -26.59 15.95
N ILE A 430 -15.39 -26.29 16.30
CA ILE A 430 -14.33 -25.99 15.32
C ILE A 430 -14.13 -27.17 14.37
N ARG A 431 -14.07 -28.38 14.93
CA ARG A 431 -13.94 -29.61 14.16
C ARG A 431 -15.17 -29.88 13.28
N ALA A 432 -16.38 -29.68 13.82
CA ALA A 432 -17.63 -29.79 13.05
C ALA A 432 -17.68 -28.79 11.89
N GLY A 433 -17.16 -27.57 12.11
CA GLY A 433 -16.96 -26.54 11.09
C GLY A 433 -15.87 -26.85 10.07
N SER A 434 -15.25 -28.05 10.11
CA SER A 434 -14.19 -28.50 9.21
C SER A 434 -12.98 -27.55 9.16
N LEU A 435 -12.72 -26.83 10.26
CA LEU A 435 -11.53 -26.01 10.40
C LEU A 435 -10.38 -26.84 10.95
N LYS A 436 -9.23 -26.74 10.29
CA LYS A 436 -7.98 -27.30 10.78
C LYS A 436 -7.49 -26.49 11.98
N TYR A 437 -7.18 -27.16 13.10
CA TYR A 437 -6.80 -26.49 14.34
C TYR A 437 -5.56 -25.60 14.19
N GLU A 438 -4.59 -26.02 13.37
CA GLU A 438 -3.38 -25.22 13.13
C GLU A 438 -3.65 -23.88 12.42
N PHE A 439 -4.83 -23.71 11.80
CA PHE A 439 -5.29 -22.44 11.22
C PHE A 439 -6.26 -21.67 12.13
N THR A 440 -6.64 -22.23 13.28
CA THR A 440 -7.49 -21.55 14.26
C THR A 440 -6.62 -20.70 15.18
N LEU A 441 -6.32 -19.47 14.74
CA LEU A 441 -5.42 -18.54 15.42
C LEU A 441 -5.65 -18.38 16.93
N PRO A 442 -6.89 -18.34 17.47
CA PRO A 442 -7.11 -18.28 18.92
C PRO A 442 -6.50 -19.44 19.73
N LEU A 443 -6.16 -20.56 19.10
CA LEU A 443 -5.48 -21.70 19.75
C LEU A 443 -3.96 -21.53 19.86
N TRP A 444 -3.35 -20.62 19.11
CA TRP A 444 -1.91 -20.36 19.15
C TRP A 444 -1.51 -19.68 20.47
N ASP A 445 -0.23 -19.74 20.83
CA ASP A 445 0.26 -19.14 22.08
C ASP A 445 0.57 -17.65 21.93
N TRP A 446 -0.48 -16.83 21.95
CA TRP A 446 -0.36 -15.38 22.03
C TRP A 446 -0.04 -14.87 23.45
N THR A 447 0.01 -15.78 24.42
CA THR A 447 0.12 -15.46 25.84
C THR A 447 1.54 -15.63 26.40
N ASP A 448 2.50 -16.04 25.59
CA ASP A 448 3.92 -16.14 25.96
C ASP A 448 4.52 -14.77 26.34
N ALA A 449 5.00 -14.61 27.59
CA ALA A 449 5.62 -13.39 28.13
C ALA A 449 6.78 -12.86 27.29
N ASN A 450 7.51 -13.76 26.62
CA ASN A 450 8.67 -13.43 25.82
C ASN A 450 8.32 -13.03 24.38
N ASN A 451 7.05 -13.12 23.98
CA ASN A 451 6.61 -12.71 22.64
C ASN A 451 6.98 -11.23 22.37
N PRO A 452 7.87 -10.95 21.40
CA PRO A 452 8.37 -9.59 21.16
C PRO A 452 7.34 -8.71 20.45
N ILE A 453 6.31 -9.31 19.83
CA ILE A 453 5.30 -8.65 19.01
C ILE A 453 4.12 -8.18 19.87
N VAL A 454 3.69 -9.01 20.83
CA VAL A 454 2.47 -8.77 21.63
C VAL A 454 2.84 -8.37 23.07
N LYS A 455 2.73 -7.07 23.39
CA LYS A 455 2.96 -6.53 24.74
C LYS A 455 1.73 -6.72 25.64
N ALA A 456 1.86 -6.30 26.90
CA ALA A 456 0.88 -6.56 27.96
C ALA A 456 -0.56 -6.15 27.60
N ASN A 457 -0.79 -4.88 27.24
CA ASN A 457 -2.14 -4.40 26.88
C ASN A 457 -2.73 -5.19 25.71
N LYS A 458 -1.89 -5.46 24.69
CA LYS A 458 -2.33 -6.18 23.50
C LYS A 458 -2.68 -7.63 23.81
N ARG A 459 -1.95 -8.25 24.72
CA ARG A 459 -2.23 -9.60 25.21
C ARG A 459 -3.55 -9.68 25.95
N ALA A 460 -3.85 -8.71 26.82
CA ALA A 460 -5.14 -8.62 27.49
C ALA A 460 -6.29 -8.54 26.48
N ILE A 461 -6.14 -7.68 25.45
CA ILE A 461 -7.12 -7.56 24.36
C ILE A 461 -7.28 -8.87 23.59
N ILE A 462 -6.17 -9.52 23.20
CA ILE A 462 -6.23 -10.81 22.49
C ILE A 462 -6.90 -11.87 23.35
N ASN A 463 -6.60 -11.92 24.65
CA ASN A 463 -7.17 -12.87 25.58
C ASN A 463 -8.70 -12.70 25.70
N SER A 464 -9.15 -11.45 25.87
CA SER A 464 -10.57 -11.08 25.93
C SER A 464 -11.30 -11.45 24.63
N LEU A 465 -10.71 -11.12 23.46
CA LEU A 465 -11.29 -11.52 22.17
C LEU A 465 -11.31 -13.04 21.96
N SER A 466 -10.30 -13.76 22.44
CA SER A 466 -10.25 -15.23 22.37
C SER A 466 -11.30 -15.87 23.28
N LYS A 467 -11.52 -15.33 24.48
CA LYS A 467 -12.62 -15.73 25.37
C LYS A 467 -13.97 -15.59 24.65
N ASP A 468 -14.28 -14.41 24.12
CA ASP A 468 -15.49 -14.14 23.35
C ASP A 468 -15.63 -15.10 22.14
N PHE A 469 -14.52 -15.40 21.46
CA PHE A 469 -14.50 -16.36 20.36
C PHE A 469 -14.90 -17.76 20.80
N PHE A 470 -14.28 -18.31 21.86
CA PHE A 470 -14.57 -19.67 22.31
C PHE A 470 -15.99 -19.80 22.85
N GLU A 471 -16.48 -18.83 23.62
CA GLU A 471 -17.86 -18.82 24.11
C GLU A 471 -18.88 -18.80 22.97
N GLN A 472 -18.66 -17.95 21.95
CA GLN A 472 -19.54 -17.87 20.79
C GLN A 472 -19.47 -19.11 19.90
N VAL A 473 -18.29 -19.70 19.71
CA VAL A 473 -18.15 -20.95 18.97
C VAL A 473 -18.84 -22.09 19.71
N ALA A 474 -18.69 -22.19 21.03
CA ALA A 474 -19.35 -23.21 21.85
C ALA A 474 -20.88 -23.12 21.82
N ALA A 475 -21.42 -21.91 21.62
CA ALA A 475 -22.86 -21.67 21.52
C ALA A 475 -23.47 -22.03 20.16
N LEU A 476 -22.66 -22.32 19.13
CA LEU A 476 -23.16 -22.72 17.81
C LEU A 476 -23.78 -24.13 17.86
N ASN A 477 -24.75 -24.36 16.98
CA ASN A 477 -25.32 -25.70 16.79
C ASN A 477 -24.39 -26.55 15.89
N PRO A 478 -23.73 -27.61 16.39
CA PRO A 478 -22.84 -28.46 15.59
C PRO A 478 -23.54 -29.14 14.40
N GLU A 479 -24.85 -29.34 14.49
CA GLU A 479 -25.66 -29.95 13.42
C GLU A 479 -26.16 -28.93 12.39
N SER A 480 -25.85 -27.64 12.57
CA SER A 480 -26.21 -26.60 11.61
C SER A 480 -25.55 -26.86 10.26
N ALA A 481 -26.33 -26.82 9.18
CA ALA A 481 -25.80 -26.85 7.82
C ALA A 481 -24.86 -25.65 7.51
N SER A 482 -24.88 -24.60 8.35
CA SER A 482 -24.05 -23.41 8.22
C SER A 482 -22.88 -23.34 9.21
N ILE A 483 -22.68 -24.35 10.06
CA ILE A 483 -21.65 -24.35 11.12
C ILE A 483 -20.27 -23.94 10.60
N GLU A 484 -19.89 -24.42 9.42
CA GLU A 484 -18.64 -24.06 8.76
C GLU A 484 -18.53 -22.55 8.50
N ASN A 485 -19.57 -21.94 7.92
CA ASN A 485 -19.56 -20.51 7.61
C ASN A 485 -19.63 -19.67 8.89
N GLU A 486 -20.33 -20.16 9.91
CA GLU A 486 -20.47 -19.50 11.21
C GLU A 486 -19.13 -19.42 11.94
N VAL A 487 -18.45 -20.56 12.14
CA VAL A 487 -17.12 -20.60 12.77
C VAL A 487 -16.11 -19.75 12.00
N ARG A 488 -16.12 -19.81 10.66
CA ARG A 488 -15.25 -18.97 9.81
C ARG A 488 -15.55 -17.49 9.94
N GLY A 489 -16.83 -17.12 10.07
CA GLY A 489 -17.26 -15.76 10.32
C GLY A 489 -16.69 -15.20 11.61
N LEU A 490 -16.75 -15.99 12.69
CA LEU A 490 -16.17 -15.67 13.99
C LEU A 490 -14.64 -15.52 13.90
N LEU A 491 -13.95 -16.50 13.32
CA LEU A 491 -12.48 -16.48 13.20
C LEU A 491 -11.98 -15.29 12.37
N ARG A 492 -12.65 -14.98 11.27
CA ARG A 492 -12.31 -13.83 10.42
C ARG A 492 -12.46 -12.51 11.18
N SER A 493 -13.51 -12.39 11.98
CA SER A 493 -13.78 -11.16 12.74
C SER A 493 -12.76 -10.98 13.87
N TRP A 494 -12.45 -12.05 14.62
CA TRP A 494 -11.36 -12.07 15.60
C TRP A 494 -10.04 -11.62 14.95
N THR A 495 -9.68 -12.20 13.80
CA THR A 495 -8.43 -11.89 13.08
C THR A 495 -8.36 -10.44 12.63
N LYS A 496 -9.49 -9.85 12.21
CA LYS A 496 -9.55 -8.43 11.84
C LYS A 496 -9.37 -7.53 13.06
N MET A 497 -10.09 -7.82 14.14
CA MET A 497 -10.08 -7.01 15.35
C MET A 497 -8.72 -7.02 16.04
N THR A 498 -8.00 -8.15 16.04
CA THR A 498 -6.69 -8.24 16.69
C THR A 498 -5.58 -7.48 15.97
N ARG A 499 -5.74 -6.99 14.74
CA ARG A 499 -4.70 -6.23 14.02
C ARG A 499 -3.32 -6.89 13.92
N LEU A 500 -3.20 -8.19 14.19
CA LEU A 500 -1.92 -8.91 14.19
C LEU A 500 -1.17 -8.76 12.86
N SER A 501 -1.91 -8.63 11.75
CA SER A 501 -1.33 -8.39 10.42
C SER A 501 -0.42 -7.15 10.35
N ASP A 502 -0.73 -6.11 11.13
CA ASP A 502 0.02 -4.85 11.13
C ASP A 502 1.23 -4.96 12.09
N GLU A 503 1.05 -5.64 13.22
CA GLU A 503 2.09 -5.93 14.22
C GLU A 503 3.23 -6.76 13.62
N PHE A 504 2.88 -7.87 12.94
CA PHE A 504 3.89 -8.72 12.28
C PHE A 504 4.62 -7.98 11.16
N ARG A 505 3.92 -7.14 10.38
CA ARG A 505 4.61 -6.33 9.35
C ARG A 505 5.64 -5.40 9.99
N ARG A 506 5.28 -4.70 11.07
CA ARG A 506 6.19 -3.80 11.77
C ARG A 506 7.38 -4.54 12.40
N TYR A 507 7.17 -5.74 12.91
CA TYR A 507 8.23 -6.57 13.48
C TYR A 507 9.21 -7.07 12.42
N LEU A 508 8.72 -7.54 11.27
CA LEU A 508 9.54 -8.15 10.23
C LEU A 508 10.29 -7.13 9.37
N GLN A 509 9.70 -5.96 9.12
CA GLN A 509 10.28 -4.93 8.26
C GLN A 509 11.64 -4.46 8.82
N PRO A 510 12.71 -4.39 7.99
CA PRO A 510 13.99 -3.81 8.41
C PRO A 510 13.83 -2.33 8.78
N ARG A 511 14.64 -1.85 9.71
CA ARG A 511 14.63 -0.46 10.22
C ARG A 511 16.04 0.11 10.20
N ARG A 512 16.17 1.44 10.16
CA ARG A 512 17.46 2.11 10.37
C ARG A 512 17.83 2.09 11.86
N GLY A 513 19.11 1.91 12.17
CA GLY A 513 19.60 1.90 13.55
C GLY A 513 19.52 3.28 14.23
N LEU A 514 19.63 3.32 15.56
CA LEU A 514 19.58 4.56 16.34
C LEU A 514 20.73 5.52 16.01
N ASP A 515 21.95 5.00 15.82
CA ASP A 515 23.12 5.82 15.46
C ASP A 515 22.88 6.57 14.14
N THR A 516 22.35 5.86 13.15
CA THR A 516 21.93 6.46 11.87
C THR A 516 20.84 7.50 12.08
N ALA A 517 19.91 7.29 13.02
CA ALA A 517 18.85 8.26 13.28
C ALA A 517 19.36 9.57 13.88
N ALA A 518 20.41 9.53 14.72
CA ALA A 518 21.07 10.71 15.25
C ALA A 518 21.75 11.52 14.14
N ASP A 519 22.51 10.84 13.27
CA ASP A 519 23.15 11.45 12.10
C ASP A 519 22.11 12.07 11.15
N LEU A 520 20.97 11.40 10.97
CA LEU A 520 19.87 11.87 10.12
C LEU A 520 19.11 13.06 10.71
N LEU A 521 19.21 13.34 12.00
CA LEU A 521 18.48 14.45 12.65
C LEU A 521 19.19 15.80 12.46
N GLN A 522 20.53 15.77 12.41
CA GLN A 522 21.35 16.97 12.28
C GLN A 522 21.39 17.47 10.83
N PHE A 523 21.19 18.77 10.65
CA PHE A 523 21.43 19.43 9.38
C PHE A 523 22.76 20.19 9.42
N ASN A 524 23.65 19.86 8.49
CA ASN A 524 24.91 20.57 8.30
C ASN A 524 24.81 21.45 7.05
N LEU A 525 25.33 22.68 7.13
CA LEU A 525 25.38 23.56 5.98
C LEU A 525 26.26 22.96 4.88
N PRO A 526 25.83 23.04 3.61
CA PRO A 526 26.62 22.48 2.51
C PRO A 526 27.92 23.26 2.30
N GLU A 527 29.02 22.54 2.08
CA GLU A 527 30.35 23.10 1.79
C GLU A 527 30.60 23.34 0.30
N ASP A 528 29.56 23.24 -0.53
CA ASP A 528 29.60 23.27 -2.00
C ASP A 528 29.80 24.68 -2.61
N GLY A 529 30.28 25.64 -1.83
CA GLY A 529 30.57 27.01 -2.27
C GLY A 529 29.35 27.93 -2.41
N ARG A 530 28.21 27.55 -1.83
CA ARG A 530 27.02 28.42 -1.72
C ARG A 530 27.30 29.72 -0.97
N ARG A 531 26.54 30.75 -1.34
CA ARG A 531 26.63 32.07 -0.73
C ARG A 531 25.64 32.19 0.42
N PHE A 532 26.20 32.16 1.63
CA PHE A 532 25.44 32.43 2.84
C PHE A 532 25.44 33.93 3.18
N VAL A 533 24.40 34.36 3.90
CA VAL A 533 24.35 35.68 4.55
C VAL A 533 25.44 35.78 5.63
N GLN A 534 25.77 37.01 6.06
CA GLN A 534 26.81 37.23 7.08
C GLN A 534 26.44 36.62 8.44
N ASP A 535 25.19 36.82 8.88
CA ASP A 535 24.68 36.32 10.16
C ASP A 535 23.86 35.04 9.93
N ILE A 536 24.57 33.91 9.89
CA ILE A 536 23.96 32.60 9.67
C ILE A 536 23.12 32.19 10.89
N VAL A 537 21.86 31.84 10.65
CA VAL A 537 20.96 31.25 11.65
C VAL A 537 21.23 29.75 11.73
N ASP A 538 21.54 29.25 12.92
CA ASP A 538 21.60 27.81 13.18
C ASP A 538 20.19 27.23 13.29
N VAL A 539 19.74 26.60 12.21
CA VAL A 539 18.41 25.99 12.12
C VAL A 539 18.23 24.75 13.01
N ASN A 540 19.32 24.18 13.52
CA ASN A 540 19.21 23.05 14.44
C ASN A 540 18.65 23.49 15.80
N ASN A 541 18.80 24.78 16.16
CA ASN A 541 18.30 25.36 17.41
C ASN A 541 16.92 26.05 17.26
N ILE A 542 16.27 25.92 16.10
CA ILE A 542 14.89 26.41 15.92
C ILE A 542 13.95 25.39 16.56
N ASP A 543 13.11 25.85 17.48
CA ASP A 543 12.11 25.01 18.12
C ASP A 543 11.05 24.53 17.12
N LEU A 544 10.76 23.24 17.20
CA LEU A 544 9.71 22.57 16.45
C LEU A 544 8.67 22.00 17.42
N GLY A 545 7.40 22.00 17.00
CA GLY A 545 6.34 21.23 17.66
C GLY A 545 5.97 20.05 16.78
N ILE A 546 6.13 18.83 17.26
CA ILE A 546 5.85 17.62 16.50
C ILE A 546 4.57 16.97 17.06
N GLU A 547 3.74 16.46 16.17
CA GLU A 547 2.61 15.60 16.53
C GLU A 547 2.90 14.20 16.00
N TYR A 548 2.87 13.21 16.89
CA TYR A 548 3.01 11.80 16.55
C TYR A 548 1.67 11.11 16.69
N SER A 549 1.17 10.50 15.62
CA SER A 549 -0.04 9.67 15.71
C SER A 549 0.25 8.17 15.64
N GLY A 550 -0.57 7.38 16.32
CA GLY A 550 -0.57 5.93 16.17
C GLY A 550 -1.95 5.33 16.40
N LYS A 551 -2.22 4.18 15.79
CA LYS A 551 -3.52 3.52 15.89
C LYS A 551 -3.61 2.67 17.17
N MET A 552 -4.78 2.73 17.78
CA MET A 552 -5.16 1.88 18.93
C MET A 552 -4.91 0.40 18.64
N PRO A 553 -4.57 -0.41 19.66
CA PRO A 553 -4.14 -1.79 19.48
C PRO A 553 -5.25 -2.69 18.90
N MET A 554 -6.52 -2.30 18.96
CA MET A 554 -7.64 -3.05 18.39
C MET A 554 -8.29 -2.33 17.21
N MET A 555 -8.78 -3.08 16.22
CA MET A 555 -9.56 -2.53 15.11
C MET A 555 -11.05 -2.64 15.38
N VAL A 556 -11.78 -1.58 15.10
CA VAL A 556 -13.24 -1.56 15.14
C VAL A 556 -13.84 -2.59 14.16
N ASN A 557 -14.79 -3.37 14.64
CA ASN A 557 -15.70 -4.21 13.86
C ASN A 557 -17.11 -3.63 13.96
N ALA A 558 -17.62 -3.07 12.87
CA ALA A 558 -18.93 -2.42 12.84
C ALA A 558 -19.67 -2.70 11.53
N GLU A 559 -21.00 -2.68 11.62
CA GLU A 559 -21.89 -2.75 10.48
C GLU A 559 -22.16 -1.36 9.92
N PHE A 560 -22.10 -1.28 8.59
CA PHE A 560 -22.45 -0.09 7.83
C PHE A 560 -23.42 -0.47 6.71
N THR A 561 -24.13 0.51 6.16
CA THR A 561 -24.97 0.28 4.98
C THR A 561 -24.19 -0.36 3.83
N PRO A 562 -24.80 -1.29 3.07
CA PRO A 562 -24.15 -1.93 1.93
C PRO A 562 -23.78 -0.90 0.85
N ASP A 563 -24.69 0.04 0.61
CA ASP A 563 -24.54 1.11 -0.37
C ASP A 563 -24.20 2.44 0.31
N LYS A 564 -23.56 3.33 -0.46
CA LYS A 564 -23.41 4.72 -0.08
C LYS A 564 -24.79 5.40 -0.17
N LEU A 565 -25.12 6.20 0.84
CA LEU A 565 -26.34 6.99 0.91
C LEU A 565 -26.22 8.27 0.05
N PRO A 566 -27.26 9.11 -0.05
CA PRO A 566 -27.24 10.32 -0.88
C PRO A 566 -26.11 11.32 -0.57
N ASP A 567 -25.52 11.26 0.62
CA ASP A 567 -24.33 12.03 1.01
C ASP A 567 -22.99 11.40 0.57
N ASN A 568 -23.06 10.33 -0.24
CA ASN A 568 -21.93 9.52 -0.71
C ASN A 568 -21.12 8.87 0.42
N LYS A 569 -21.71 8.69 1.61
CA LYS A 569 -21.13 7.96 2.74
C LYS A 569 -21.96 6.73 3.08
N LYS A 570 -21.35 5.76 3.74
CA LYS A 570 -22.10 4.65 4.34
C LYS A 570 -22.53 5.06 5.74
N ALA A 571 -23.81 4.85 6.07
CA ALA A 571 -24.26 5.10 7.43
C ALA A 571 -23.82 3.95 8.35
N TRP A 572 -23.39 4.30 9.54
CA TRP A 572 -23.17 3.35 10.62
C TRP A 572 -24.50 2.81 11.12
N ILE A 573 -24.50 1.52 11.41
CA ILE A 573 -25.68 0.78 11.83
C ILE A 573 -25.52 0.32 13.28
N GLN A 574 -24.46 -0.43 13.57
CA GLN A 574 -24.12 -0.89 14.92
C GLN A 574 -22.64 -1.24 15.00
N THR A 575 -22.09 -1.27 16.21
CA THR A 575 -20.73 -1.74 16.48
C THR A 575 -20.80 -3.13 17.09
N PHE A 576 -20.08 -4.09 16.50
CA PHE A 576 -19.98 -5.46 17.04
C PHE A 576 -18.81 -5.64 17.99
N GLY A 577 -17.75 -4.84 17.83
CA GLY A 577 -16.64 -4.87 18.74
C GLY A 577 -15.71 -3.69 18.51
N ASP A 578 -15.39 -2.99 19.59
CA ASP A 578 -14.40 -1.90 19.66
C ASP A 578 -13.91 -1.81 21.10
N LEU A 579 -12.90 -0.98 21.37
CA LEU A 579 -12.51 -0.64 22.73
C LEU A 579 -13.70 0.05 23.42
N SER A 580 -13.88 -0.16 24.73
CA SER A 580 -14.78 0.69 25.52
C SER A 580 -14.14 2.07 25.73
N GLU A 581 -14.89 3.05 26.22
CA GLU A 581 -14.32 4.36 26.58
C GLU A 581 -13.28 4.23 27.70
N ASP A 582 -13.58 3.42 28.73
CA ASP A 582 -12.66 3.17 29.84
C ASP A 582 -11.35 2.51 29.38
N GLU A 583 -11.43 1.56 28.44
CA GLU A 583 -10.24 0.93 27.87
C GLU A 583 -9.39 1.92 27.07
N ARG A 584 -10.03 2.86 26.35
CA ARG A 584 -9.30 3.93 25.66
C ARG A 584 -8.64 4.86 26.66
N GLU A 585 -9.35 5.29 27.69
CA GLU A 585 -8.81 6.13 28.78
C GLU A 585 -7.60 5.47 29.44
N ALA A 586 -7.71 4.18 29.79
CA ALA A 586 -6.60 3.42 30.36
C ALA A 586 -5.38 3.36 29.41
N ILE A 587 -5.59 3.11 28.12
CA ILE A 587 -4.49 3.08 27.13
C ILE A 587 -3.84 4.46 26.99
N ILE A 588 -4.62 5.54 26.86
CA ILE A 588 -4.08 6.91 26.73
C ILE A 588 -3.25 7.28 27.97
N LYS A 589 -3.77 6.98 29.16
CA LYS A 589 -3.06 7.18 30.43
C LYS A 589 -1.76 6.39 30.48
N ASN A 590 -1.78 5.10 30.15
CA ASN A 590 -0.59 4.24 30.14
C ASN A 590 0.49 4.76 29.18
N VAL A 591 0.10 5.22 27.98
CA VAL A 591 1.03 5.81 27.02
C VAL A 591 1.67 7.08 27.59
N ALA A 592 0.89 7.95 28.23
CA ALA A 592 1.41 9.16 28.87
C ALA A 592 2.40 8.83 30.01
N GLU A 593 2.09 7.86 30.86
CA GLU A 593 2.96 7.44 31.97
C GLU A 593 4.22 6.70 31.49
N ASP A 594 4.11 5.87 30.45
CA ASP A 594 5.27 5.23 29.81
C ASP A 594 6.18 6.26 29.12
N LEU A 595 5.59 7.28 28.49
CA LEU A 595 6.32 8.40 27.92
C LEU A 595 7.07 9.16 29.02
N HIS A 596 6.40 9.48 30.13
CA HIS A 596 7.02 10.21 31.24
C HIS A 596 8.25 9.48 31.79
N ARG A 597 8.13 8.16 32.01
CA ARG A 597 9.24 7.30 32.43
C ARG A 597 10.35 7.23 31.39
N SER A 598 10.00 7.17 30.12
CA SER A 598 10.98 7.08 29.02
C SER A 598 11.72 8.41 28.80
N LEU A 599 11.12 9.55 29.18
CA LEU A 599 11.77 10.87 29.24
C LEU A 599 12.57 11.10 30.53
N GLY A 600 12.67 10.09 31.41
CA GLY A 600 13.44 10.16 32.66
C GLY A 600 12.71 10.80 33.86
N GLY A 601 11.39 10.99 33.78
CA GLY A 601 10.58 11.46 34.91
C GLY A 601 9.94 10.33 35.73
N ASP A 602 9.43 10.67 36.92
CA ASP A 602 8.91 9.74 37.93
C ASP A 602 7.47 10.06 38.41
N GLY A 603 6.79 11.02 37.77
CA GLY A 603 5.42 11.43 38.14
C GLY A 603 4.29 10.72 37.37
N VAL A 604 3.05 11.08 37.69
CA VAL A 604 1.82 10.50 37.12
C VAL A 604 1.20 11.43 36.08
N ALA A 605 0.58 10.88 35.05
CA ALA A 605 -0.13 11.65 34.04
C ALA A 605 -1.41 12.29 34.61
N THR A 606 -1.66 13.56 34.28
CA THR A 606 -2.82 14.33 34.74
C THR A 606 -3.86 14.44 33.63
N LYS A 607 -5.12 14.08 33.89
CA LYS A 607 -6.21 14.24 32.92
C LYS A 607 -6.45 15.73 32.65
N VAL A 608 -6.60 16.10 31.38
CA VAL A 608 -6.88 17.49 30.99
C VAL A 608 -8.40 17.71 30.99
N GLU A 609 -8.89 18.65 31.80
CA GLU A 609 -10.31 19.04 31.82
C GLU A 609 -10.57 20.20 30.85
N GLY A 610 -11.62 20.10 30.02
CA GLY A 610 -12.04 21.17 29.11
C GLY A 610 -11.00 21.55 28.05
N GLY A 611 -10.17 20.60 27.64
CA GLY A 611 -9.10 20.81 26.66
C GLY A 611 -9.67 21.01 25.26
N GLY A 612 -10.06 22.25 24.94
CA GLY A 612 -10.71 22.69 23.70
C GLY A 612 -10.29 21.90 22.45
N GLY A 613 -11.10 20.88 22.13
CA GLY A 613 -10.81 19.88 21.12
C GLY A 613 -11.09 20.35 19.69
N HIS A 614 -11.04 19.42 18.73
CA HIS A 614 -11.27 19.67 17.30
C HIS A 614 -12.73 19.98 16.92
N GLY A 615 -13.51 20.56 17.84
CA GLY A 615 -14.89 21.01 17.63
C GLY A 615 -15.95 19.91 17.74
N HIS A 616 -15.65 18.81 18.44
CA HIS A 616 -16.49 17.61 18.42
C HIS A 616 -16.84 16.99 19.78
N GLY A 617 -16.43 17.61 20.90
CA GLY A 617 -16.95 17.33 22.25
C GLY A 617 -16.74 15.90 22.81
N LEU A 618 -15.72 15.16 22.36
CA LEU A 618 -15.37 13.81 22.83
C LEU A 618 -13.92 13.80 23.34
N GLU A 619 -13.60 14.74 24.23
CA GLU A 619 -12.23 15.06 24.63
C GLU A 619 -11.71 14.07 25.69
N LEU A 620 -10.65 13.34 25.34
CA LEU A 620 -9.90 12.50 26.27
C LEU A 620 -8.41 12.78 26.05
N SER A 621 -7.76 13.42 27.02
CA SER A 621 -6.34 13.70 26.97
C SER A 621 -5.68 13.72 28.35
N TYR A 622 -4.40 13.39 28.36
CA TYR A 622 -3.55 13.38 29.54
C TYR A 622 -2.29 14.21 29.29
N GLU A 623 -1.89 14.98 30.30
CA GLU A 623 -0.68 15.80 30.31
C GLU A 623 0.38 15.18 31.22
N ILE A 624 1.65 15.26 30.79
CA ILE A 624 2.83 15.05 31.63
C ILE A 624 3.78 16.24 31.53
N ARG A 625 4.66 16.38 32.53
CA ARG A 625 5.78 17.32 32.51
C ARG A 625 7.07 16.55 32.69
N ASP A 626 7.97 16.67 31.72
CA ASP A 626 9.25 15.98 31.78
C ASP A 626 10.24 16.66 32.77
N PRO A 627 11.44 16.10 33.00
CA PRO A 627 12.43 16.70 33.90
C PRO A 627 12.90 18.11 33.50
N LYS A 628 12.73 18.50 32.23
CA LYS A 628 13.01 19.85 31.72
C LYS A 628 11.77 20.78 31.91
N ASN A 629 10.74 20.32 32.62
CA ASN A 629 9.44 20.98 32.83
C ASN A 629 8.68 21.32 31.53
N ARG A 630 8.95 20.58 30.44
CA ARG A 630 8.24 20.73 29.18
C ARG A 630 6.93 19.95 29.24
N LYS A 631 5.85 20.54 28.73
CA LYS A 631 4.50 19.95 28.71
C LYS A 631 4.32 19.06 27.48
N TRP A 632 3.91 17.81 27.69
CA TRP A 632 3.53 16.86 26.64
C TRP A 632 2.08 16.44 26.83
N ILE A 633 1.35 16.25 25.74
CA ILE A 633 -0.06 15.83 25.76
C ILE A 633 -0.22 14.55 24.95
N VAL A 634 -0.95 13.58 25.50
CA VAL A 634 -1.41 12.39 24.79
C VAL A 634 -2.93 12.41 24.74
N GLU A 635 -3.52 12.32 23.54
CA GLU A 635 -4.95 12.49 23.32
C GLU A 635 -5.55 11.47 22.35
N TRP A 636 -6.86 11.27 22.45
CA TRP A 636 -7.62 10.45 21.52
C TRP A 636 -8.27 11.32 20.44
N ASP A 637 -7.80 11.19 19.19
CA ASP A 637 -8.32 11.93 18.03
C ASP A 637 -8.77 11.01 16.88
N GLY A 638 -9.33 11.60 15.81
CA GLY A 638 -9.77 10.90 14.61
C GLY A 638 -11.02 10.05 14.83
N ILE A 639 -11.83 10.42 15.81
CA ILE A 639 -12.97 9.64 16.31
C ILE A 639 -14.09 9.58 15.27
N GLY A 640 -14.52 8.37 14.92
CA GLY A 640 -15.72 8.15 14.12
C GLY A 640 -16.97 8.22 15.00
N ARG A 641 -18.00 8.93 14.56
CA ARG A 641 -19.30 9.02 15.24
C ARG A 641 -20.45 9.16 14.24
N THR A 642 -21.68 9.09 14.72
CA THR A 642 -22.88 9.19 13.89
C THR A 642 -23.90 10.12 14.55
N TYR A 643 -24.71 10.80 13.74
CA TYR A 643 -25.69 11.77 14.21
C TYR A 643 -27.12 11.34 13.91
N THR A 644 -28.05 11.79 14.76
CA THR A 644 -29.50 11.80 14.46
C THR A 644 -29.78 12.79 13.32
N PRO A 645 -30.97 12.73 12.68
CA PRO A 645 -31.39 13.76 11.73
C PRO A 645 -31.41 15.18 12.33
N ASN A 646 -31.57 15.29 13.64
CA ASN A 646 -31.55 16.56 14.39
C ASN A 646 -30.13 17.06 14.71
N GLY A 647 -29.11 16.24 14.45
CA GLY A 647 -27.71 16.61 14.67
C GLY A 647 -27.17 16.27 16.07
N ASP A 648 -27.88 15.45 16.83
CA ASP A 648 -27.38 14.92 18.11
C ASP A 648 -26.46 13.73 17.87
N VAL A 649 -25.38 13.59 18.62
CA VAL A 649 -24.52 12.40 18.54
C VAL A 649 -25.32 11.20 19.05
N ILE A 650 -25.29 10.09 18.31
CA ILE A 650 -25.94 8.86 18.73
C ILE A 650 -25.08 8.17 19.80
N ASP A 651 -25.67 7.86 20.95
CA ASP A 651 -25.04 7.13 22.04
C ASP A 651 -24.41 5.81 21.56
N GLY A 652 -23.19 5.52 22.02
CA GLY A 652 -22.43 4.32 21.64
C GLY A 652 -21.94 4.30 20.19
N SER A 653 -22.16 5.36 19.39
CA SER A 653 -21.67 5.43 18.02
C SER A 653 -20.20 5.85 17.90
N ALA A 654 -19.61 6.37 18.98
CA ALA A 654 -18.20 6.72 19.07
C ALA A 654 -17.32 5.47 18.87
N ARG A 655 -16.38 5.52 17.93
CA ARG A 655 -15.63 4.34 17.49
C ARG A 655 -14.29 4.67 16.85
N GLY A 656 -13.36 3.73 16.92
CA GLY A 656 -12.04 3.81 16.32
C GLY A 656 -11.20 4.96 16.89
N GLY A 657 -10.61 5.76 15.99
CA GLY A 657 -9.68 6.84 16.32
C GLY A 657 -8.20 6.45 16.24
N SER A 658 -7.37 7.35 16.75
CA SER A 658 -5.91 7.22 16.90
C SER A 658 -5.51 7.87 18.22
N ILE A 659 -4.35 7.49 18.74
CA ILE A 659 -3.64 8.26 19.75
C ILE A 659 -2.84 9.33 19.02
N GLU A 660 -2.90 10.56 19.50
CA GLU A 660 -2.05 11.66 19.08
C GLU A 660 -1.22 12.13 20.28
N LEU A 661 0.07 12.33 20.05
CA LEU A 661 1.01 12.80 21.05
C LEU A 661 1.54 14.14 20.55
N VAL A 662 1.17 15.20 21.25
CA VAL A 662 1.56 16.57 20.96
C VAL A 662 2.77 16.91 21.82
N THR A 663 3.91 17.17 21.18
CA THR A 663 5.13 17.57 21.88
C THR A 663 5.05 19.01 22.36
N PRO A 664 5.88 19.41 23.35
CA PRO A 664 6.20 20.82 23.55
C PRO A 664 6.78 21.43 22.27
N LYS A 665 6.91 22.77 22.24
CA LYS A 665 7.84 23.42 21.32
C LYS A 665 9.25 23.26 21.91
N PHE A 666 10.14 22.64 21.16
CA PHE A 666 11.50 22.33 21.61
C PHE A 666 12.43 22.04 20.44
N THR A 667 13.72 22.03 20.71
CA THR A 667 14.74 21.49 19.81
C THR A 667 14.76 19.97 19.95
N PRO A 668 14.33 19.18 18.93
CA PRO A 668 14.25 17.73 19.07
C PRO A 668 15.62 17.08 19.25
N GLU A 669 15.74 16.21 20.26
CA GLU A 669 16.87 15.31 20.51
C GLU A 669 16.46 13.87 20.15
N ILE A 670 17.41 13.02 19.73
CA ILE A 670 17.08 11.64 19.31
C ILE A 670 16.51 10.81 20.46
N ASP A 671 16.93 11.07 21.70
CA ASP A 671 16.44 10.42 22.90
C ASP A 671 14.97 10.79 23.18
N ASP A 672 14.60 12.07 23.00
CA ASP A 672 13.21 12.54 23.14
C ASP A 672 12.29 11.84 22.11
N ILE A 673 12.75 11.72 20.86
CA ILE A 673 12.03 11.04 19.78
C ILE A 673 11.92 9.53 20.08
N SER A 674 13.00 8.92 20.58
CA SER A 674 13.03 7.49 20.90
C SER A 674 12.09 7.15 22.05
N ALA A 675 12.00 8.01 23.07
CA ALA A 675 11.06 7.87 24.17
C ALA A 675 9.59 7.80 23.70
N VAL A 676 9.22 8.57 22.66
CA VAL A 676 7.90 8.48 22.02
C VAL A 676 7.68 7.09 21.44
N TYR A 677 8.60 6.58 20.62
CA TYR A 677 8.43 5.27 20.00
C TYR A 677 8.51 4.10 20.98
N ASP A 678 9.26 4.24 22.06
CA ASP A 678 9.31 3.26 23.14
C ASP A 678 7.97 3.19 23.89
N SER A 679 7.37 4.34 24.23
CA SER A 679 6.03 4.38 24.83
C SER A 679 4.96 3.80 23.91
N PHE A 680 5.01 4.10 22.61
CA PHE A 680 4.12 3.50 21.62
C PHE A 680 4.32 1.98 21.52
N SER A 681 5.58 1.52 21.48
CA SER A 681 5.94 0.11 21.39
C SER A 681 5.42 -0.69 22.59
N LYS A 682 5.64 -0.19 23.83
CA LYS A 682 5.16 -0.80 25.08
C LYS A 682 3.64 -1.01 25.10
N ASN A 683 2.89 -0.14 24.42
CA ASN A 683 1.43 -0.16 24.38
C ASN A 683 0.84 -0.72 23.06
N ASN A 684 1.68 -1.30 22.16
CA ASN A 684 1.27 -1.76 20.82
C ASN A 684 0.53 -0.68 20.00
N ILE A 685 0.99 0.56 20.11
CA ILE A 685 0.50 1.68 19.31
C ILE A 685 1.27 1.72 18.00
N LEU A 686 0.53 1.63 16.90
CA LEU A 686 1.09 1.48 15.56
C LEU A 686 0.96 2.76 14.74
N PRO A 687 2.06 3.49 14.46
CA PRO A 687 2.07 4.52 13.43
C PRO A 687 1.57 3.96 12.10
N ASN A 688 0.87 4.78 11.32
CA ASN A 688 0.23 4.32 10.09
C ASN A 688 0.36 5.35 8.96
N LEU A 689 0.76 4.88 7.79
CA LEU A 689 0.83 5.68 6.56
C LEU A 689 -0.56 6.10 6.04
N LEU A 690 -1.61 5.34 6.35
CA LEU A 690 -2.96 5.55 5.80
C LEU A 690 -3.83 6.51 6.61
N SER A 691 -3.46 6.82 7.85
CA SER A 691 -4.32 7.54 8.81
C SER A 691 -3.51 7.98 10.03
N GLY A 692 -3.88 9.11 10.65
CA GLY A 692 -2.98 9.84 11.56
C GLY A 692 -2.02 10.74 10.76
N GLY A 693 -1.37 11.70 11.40
CA GLY A 693 -0.44 12.63 10.78
C GLY A 693 0.85 12.77 11.57
N GLY A 694 1.96 12.96 10.87
CA GLY A 694 3.11 13.64 11.47
C GLY A 694 2.91 15.12 11.23
N HIS A 695 2.50 15.89 12.23
CA HIS A 695 2.46 17.34 12.06
C HIS A 695 3.80 17.92 12.52
N ILE A 696 4.46 18.70 11.67
CA ILE A 696 5.64 19.48 12.08
C ILE A 696 5.27 20.94 12.06
N ASN A 697 5.23 21.53 13.25
CA ASN A 697 4.99 22.93 13.50
C ASN A 697 6.32 23.66 13.59
N ILE A 698 6.51 24.67 12.75
CA ILE A 698 7.62 25.61 12.86
C ILE A 698 7.16 26.79 13.69
N ASP A 699 7.96 27.16 14.69
CA ASP A 699 7.78 28.46 15.35
C ASP A 699 8.18 29.59 14.39
N LEU A 700 7.22 30.47 14.08
CA LEU A 700 7.45 31.58 13.17
C LEU A 700 8.28 32.71 13.77
N ALA A 701 8.62 32.64 15.07
CA ALA A 701 9.60 33.54 15.69
C ALA A 701 10.95 33.56 14.95
N ALA A 702 11.34 32.45 14.31
CA ALA A 702 12.54 32.39 13.47
C ALA A 702 12.51 33.36 12.26
N PHE A 703 11.31 33.82 11.88
CA PHE A 703 11.07 34.75 10.77
C PHE A 703 10.65 36.15 11.25
N ASP A 704 10.78 36.48 12.53
CA ASP A 704 10.42 37.80 13.05
C ASP A 704 11.26 38.90 12.39
N GLY A 705 10.58 39.90 11.80
CA GLY A 705 11.23 40.95 11.02
C GLY A 705 11.81 40.49 9.68
N LYS A 706 11.55 39.25 9.26
CA LYS A 706 12.12 38.60 8.06
C LYS A 706 11.03 38.09 7.09
N PRO A 707 10.11 38.95 6.61
CA PRO A 707 9.01 38.52 5.75
C PRO A 707 9.48 38.02 4.37
N LYS A 708 10.62 38.53 3.87
CA LYS A 708 11.23 38.05 2.63
C LYS A 708 11.68 36.60 2.75
N GLU A 709 12.31 36.24 3.85
CA GLU A 709 12.79 34.89 4.14
C GLU A 709 11.60 33.93 4.29
N LEU A 710 10.49 34.36 4.90
CA LEU A 710 9.27 33.55 4.97
C LEU A 710 8.65 33.33 3.58
N ALA A 711 8.59 34.38 2.73
CA ALA A 711 8.13 34.24 1.35
C ALA A 711 9.04 33.30 0.53
N ARG A 712 10.36 33.35 0.76
CA ARG A 712 11.33 32.40 0.19
C ARG A 712 11.06 30.98 0.67
N PHE A 713 10.79 30.76 1.95
CA PHE A 713 10.44 29.45 2.50
C PHE A 713 9.21 28.84 1.80
N LEU A 714 8.12 29.62 1.65
CA LEU A 714 6.92 29.19 0.92
C LEU A 714 7.23 28.86 -0.54
N THR A 715 8.09 29.65 -1.18
CA THR A 715 8.53 29.40 -2.56
C THR A 715 9.30 28.07 -2.66
N ILE A 716 10.27 27.82 -1.77
CA ILE A 716 11.06 26.58 -1.72
C ILE A 716 10.16 25.36 -1.52
N PHE A 717 9.19 25.45 -0.61
CA PHE A 717 8.20 24.40 -0.40
C PHE A 717 7.43 24.10 -1.70
N HIS A 718 6.91 25.12 -2.39
CA HIS A 718 6.12 24.90 -3.60
C HIS A 718 6.91 24.41 -4.81
N GLU A 719 8.21 24.71 -4.88
CA GLU A 719 9.11 24.15 -5.90
C GLU A 719 9.33 22.65 -5.76
N ASN A 720 9.06 22.09 -4.56
CA ASN A 720 9.41 20.72 -4.19
C ASN A 720 8.27 19.88 -3.59
N ARG A 721 7.07 20.48 -3.42
CA ARG A 721 5.95 19.85 -2.69
C ARG A 721 5.52 18.48 -3.23
N SER A 722 5.63 18.24 -4.54
CA SER A 722 5.16 16.98 -5.13
C SER A 722 6.10 15.83 -4.80
N ILE A 723 7.42 16.04 -4.84
CA ILE A 723 8.37 14.99 -4.45
C ILE A 723 8.33 14.74 -2.94
N MET A 724 8.17 15.80 -2.13
CA MET A 724 7.93 15.66 -0.68
C MET A 724 6.64 14.88 -0.38
N SER A 725 5.57 15.13 -1.14
CA SER A 725 4.30 14.39 -1.05
C SER A 725 4.50 12.92 -1.41
N LEU A 726 5.26 12.61 -2.46
CA LEU A 726 5.54 11.23 -2.83
C LEU A 726 6.26 10.47 -1.70
N MET A 727 7.26 11.08 -1.07
CA MET A 727 8.04 10.46 0.01
C MET A 727 7.22 10.26 1.30
N PHE A 728 6.47 11.28 1.70
CA PHE A 728 5.95 11.35 3.08
C PHE A 728 4.44 11.55 3.17
N GLN A 729 3.68 11.56 2.08
CA GLN A 729 2.22 11.62 2.11
C GLN A 729 1.62 10.45 1.33
N HIS A 730 0.92 9.54 1.99
CA HIS A 730 0.31 8.42 1.28
C HIS A 730 -0.75 8.92 0.26
N VAL A 731 -0.85 8.31 -0.93
CA VAL A 731 -1.74 8.75 -2.03
C VAL A 731 -3.22 8.91 -1.62
N ASN A 732 -3.69 8.07 -0.69
CA ASN A 732 -5.04 8.17 -0.13
C ASN A 732 -5.24 9.31 0.89
N ARG A 733 -4.16 9.85 1.47
CA ARG A 733 -4.15 11.00 2.40
C ARG A 733 -3.99 12.36 1.69
N VAL A 734 -3.73 12.39 0.39
CA VAL A 734 -3.70 13.65 -0.41
C VAL A 734 -5.02 14.42 -0.28
N LYS A 735 -6.14 13.71 -0.15
CA LYS A 735 -7.43 14.36 0.12
C LYS A 735 -7.56 14.92 1.54
N THR A 736 -6.76 14.51 2.51
CA THR A 736 -6.88 14.98 3.90
C THR A 736 -6.06 16.26 4.08
N SER A 737 -4.89 16.32 3.44
CA SER A 737 -4.03 17.50 3.40
C SER A 737 -3.77 17.88 1.94
N GLU A 738 -4.58 18.80 1.42
CA GLU A 738 -4.66 19.11 -0.01
C GLU A 738 -3.47 19.96 -0.49
N PRO A 739 -2.91 19.69 -1.69
CA PRO A 739 -1.99 20.62 -2.33
C PRO A 739 -2.75 21.89 -2.72
N ILE A 740 -2.33 23.03 -2.18
CA ILE A 740 -2.98 24.31 -2.46
C ILE A 740 -2.83 24.72 -3.93
N ALA A 741 -3.84 25.37 -4.51
CA ALA A 741 -3.71 26.00 -5.82
C ALA A 741 -2.92 27.32 -5.69
N ILE A 742 -1.82 27.45 -6.41
CA ILE A 742 -0.99 28.66 -6.41
C ILE A 742 -1.19 29.42 -7.72
N SER A 743 -1.64 30.67 -7.64
CA SER A 743 -1.82 31.54 -8.80
C SER A 743 -0.48 31.99 -9.38
N ASP A 744 -0.47 32.43 -10.65
CA ASP A 744 0.73 33.04 -11.24
C ASP A 744 1.12 34.33 -10.49
N THR A 745 0.15 35.08 -9.98
CA THR A 745 0.35 36.30 -9.18
C THR A 745 1.09 35.97 -7.89
N LEU A 746 0.54 35.09 -7.06
CA LEU A 746 1.12 34.69 -5.79
C LEU A 746 2.53 34.12 -5.98
N ARG A 747 2.69 33.23 -6.96
CA ARG A 747 3.99 32.64 -7.30
C ARG A 747 5.05 33.70 -7.60
N ASN A 748 4.71 34.68 -8.44
CA ASN A 748 5.65 35.71 -8.85
C ASN A 748 5.94 36.71 -7.72
N GLN A 749 4.97 36.99 -6.85
CA GLN A 749 5.17 37.89 -5.72
C GLN A 749 5.97 37.24 -4.58
N LEU A 750 5.75 35.95 -4.29
CA LEU A 750 6.50 35.24 -3.23
C LEU A 750 7.99 35.12 -3.55
N LYS A 751 8.34 34.76 -4.79
CA LYS A 751 9.75 34.51 -5.15
C LYS A 751 10.63 35.77 -5.11
N ASP A 752 10.04 36.93 -5.42
CA ASP A 752 10.71 38.24 -5.51
C ASP A 752 10.20 39.20 -4.41
N PHE A 753 9.71 38.66 -3.29
CA PHE A 753 9.09 39.45 -2.24
C PHE A 753 10.08 40.44 -1.60
N ASN A 754 9.70 41.71 -1.55
CA ASN A 754 10.47 42.77 -0.87
C ASN A 754 9.53 43.72 -0.07
N GLY A 755 8.31 43.29 0.24
CA GLY A 755 7.33 44.06 1.01
C GLY A 755 7.52 43.94 2.53
N SER A 756 6.60 44.55 3.27
CA SER A 756 6.52 44.44 4.73
C SER A 756 5.85 43.13 5.18
N GLU A 757 5.86 42.85 6.49
CA GLU A 757 5.13 41.71 7.06
C GLU A 757 3.63 41.77 6.76
N ASP A 758 3.05 42.96 6.90
CA ASP A 758 1.65 43.23 6.60
C ASP A 758 1.31 43.00 5.13
N ASP A 759 2.21 43.37 4.22
CA ASP A 759 2.05 43.11 2.79
C ASP A 759 2.02 41.60 2.51
N LEU A 760 2.88 40.81 3.18
CA LEU A 760 2.89 39.36 3.02
C LEU A 760 1.63 38.71 3.58
N LYS A 761 1.16 39.13 4.76
CA LYS A 761 -0.08 38.61 5.37
C LYS A 761 -1.29 38.87 4.47
N LYS A 762 -1.43 40.09 3.97
CA LYS A 762 -2.50 40.46 3.03
C LYS A 762 -2.39 39.69 1.72
N LEU A 763 -1.18 39.53 1.19
CA LEU A 763 -0.93 38.74 -0.01
C LEU A 763 -1.42 37.29 0.16
N LEU A 764 -1.01 36.62 1.25
CA LEU A 764 -1.41 35.24 1.52
C LEU A 764 -2.92 35.10 1.69
N TYR A 765 -3.57 36.05 2.36
CA TYR A 765 -5.02 36.02 2.51
C TYR A 765 -5.74 36.26 1.17
N ASN A 766 -5.39 37.33 0.44
CA ASN A 766 -6.07 37.73 -0.78
C ASN A 766 -5.89 36.75 -1.94
N GLU A 767 -4.76 36.04 -1.98
CA GLU A 767 -4.51 34.97 -2.95
C GLU A 767 -5.02 33.60 -2.46
N GLU A 768 -5.87 33.60 -1.42
CA GLU A 768 -6.54 32.43 -0.84
C GLU A 768 -5.55 31.33 -0.42
N TYR A 769 -4.51 31.67 0.33
CA TYR A 769 -3.57 30.69 0.91
C TYR A 769 -4.19 29.88 2.07
N PHE A 770 -5.32 29.24 1.82
CA PHE A 770 -6.07 28.39 2.76
C PHE A 770 -7.02 27.47 1.97
N ASN A 771 -7.58 26.45 2.62
CA ASN A 771 -8.57 25.58 1.99
C ASN A 771 -9.90 26.32 1.82
N THR A 772 -10.36 26.45 0.58
CA THR A 772 -11.61 27.16 0.26
C THR A 772 -12.78 26.24 -0.05
N ARG A 773 -12.73 24.94 0.26
CA ARG A 773 -13.77 23.98 -0.19
C ARG A 773 -14.86 23.74 0.85
N TYR A 774 -16.08 23.52 0.36
CA TYR A 774 -17.18 23.03 1.17
C TYR A 774 -16.86 21.69 1.85
N GLY A 775 -17.27 21.56 3.10
CA GLY A 775 -17.11 20.32 3.89
C GLY A 775 -15.68 20.05 4.33
N ARG A 776 -14.84 21.08 4.36
CA ARG A 776 -13.43 21.02 4.76
C ARG A 776 -13.09 22.24 5.61
N LYS A 777 -12.14 22.10 6.53
CA LYS A 777 -11.63 23.21 7.35
C LYS A 777 -10.56 23.97 6.58
N SER A 778 -10.45 25.28 6.80
CA SER A 778 -9.48 26.18 6.14
C SER A 778 -8.03 25.70 6.28
N ARG A 779 -7.69 25.05 7.39
CA ARG A 779 -6.36 24.45 7.64
C ARG A 779 -6.04 23.14 6.90
N TYR A 780 -6.99 22.53 6.16
CA TYR A 780 -6.78 21.21 5.53
C TYR A 780 -5.93 21.28 4.24
N LEU A 781 -4.69 21.76 4.39
CA LEU A 781 -3.67 21.91 3.35
C LEU A 781 -2.41 21.12 3.71
N GLN A 782 -1.49 20.94 2.75
CA GLN A 782 -0.18 20.33 3.02
C GLN A 782 0.70 21.17 3.96
N LEU A 783 0.68 22.49 3.81
CA LEU A 783 1.34 23.47 4.67
C LEU A 783 0.31 24.55 5.02
N ASP A 784 -0.06 24.62 6.30
CA ASP A 784 -0.99 25.61 6.83
C ASP A 784 -0.23 26.85 7.35
N MET A 785 -0.74 28.02 6.95
CA MET A 785 -0.21 29.34 7.31
C MET A 785 -1.27 30.24 7.95
N SER A 786 -2.48 29.73 8.26
CA SER A 786 -3.56 30.58 8.74
C SER A 786 -3.22 31.31 10.05
N ALA A 787 -2.41 30.70 10.92
CA ALA A 787 -1.93 31.33 12.15
C ALA A 787 -0.95 32.49 11.90
N TYR A 788 -0.33 32.59 10.72
CA TYR A 788 0.55 33.71 10.37
C TYR A 788 -0.23 34.96 9.97
N PHE A 789 -1.32 34.82 9.21
CA PHE A 789 -2.12 35.94 8.70
C PHE A 789 -3.44 36.16 9.48
N GLN A 790 -3.58 35.55 10.66
CA GLN A 790 -4.81 35.57 11.45
C GLN A 790 -5.32 36.97 11.83
N ASP A 791 -4.43 37.95 11.92
CA ASP A 791 -4.71 39.35 12.24
C ASP A 791 -5.33 40.15 11.08
N VAL A 792 -5.23 39.65 9.83
CA VAL A 792 -5.84 40.29 8.65
C VAL A 792 -7.11 39.60 8.17
N ILE A 793 -7.60 38.58 8.89
CA ILE A 793 -8.84 37.86 8.55
C ILE A 793 -10.07 38.73 8.87
N PRO A 794 -11.04 38.89 7.96
CA PRO A 794 -12.34 39.51 8.22
C PRO A 794 -13.06 38.87 9.40
N GLU A 795 -13.66 39.70 10.25
CA GLU A 795 -14.23 39.26 11.53
C GLU A 795 -15.42 38.30 11.37
N GLU A 796 -16.18 38.43 10.28
CA GLU A 796 -17.32 37.58 9.95
C GLU A 796 -16.97 36.10 9.74
N PHE A 797 -15.70 35.77 9.51
CA PHE A 797 -15.25 34.38 9.33
C PHE A 797 -14.63 33.78 10.61
N LEU A 798 -14.58 34.53 11.71
CA LEU A 798 -13.95 34.12 12.97
C LEU A 798 -14.99 33.54 13.93
N THR A 799 -15.10 32.21 13.94
CA THR A 799 -16.04 31.47 14.79
C THR A 799 -15.40 30.22 15.36
N ASP A 800 -15.98 29.68 16.42
CA ASP A 800 -15.57 28.39 16.99
C ASP A 800 -15.56 27.27 15.94
N ASP A 801 -14.69 26.28 16.20
CA ASP A 801 -14.57 25.09 15.36
C ASP A 801 -15.88 24.29 15.40
N PHE A 802 -16.22 23.62 14.30
CA PHE A 802 -17.47 22.87 14.19
C PHE A 802 -17.25 21.47 13.59
N ASP A 803 -18.15 20.55 13.89
CA ASP A 803 -18.09 19.21 13.32
C ASP A 803 -18.70 19.19 11.91
N ILE A 804 -17.82 19.12 10.91
CA ILE A 804 -18.15 19.01 9.48
C ILE A 804 -19.00 17.76 9.15
N SER A 805 -19.10 16.79 10.07
CA SER A 805 -19.89 15.57 9.90
C SER A 805 -21.33 15.74 10.38
N ASN A 806 -21.62 16.70 11.28
CA ASN A 806 -22.96 16.92 11.82
C ASN A 806 -23.94 17.40 10.72
N PRO A 807 -25.00 16.63 10.37
CA PRO A 807 -25.87 16.91 9.23
C PRO A 807 -26.63 18.24 9.33
N THR A 808 -26.89 18.76 10.53
CA THR A 808 -27.61 20.01 10.75
C THR A 808 -26.71 21.23 10.82
N VAL A 809 -25.39 21.04 10.94
CA VAL A 809 -24.41 22.13 10.90
C VAL A 809 -24.11 22.46 9.43
N PRO A 810 -24.42 23.69 8.95
CA PRO A 810 -24.12 24.10 7.59
C PRO A 810 -22.61 24.09 7.35
N TRP A 811 -22.19 23.59 6.20
CA TRP A 811 -20.83 23.85 5.73
C TRP A 811 -20.72 25.33 5.36
N ARG A 812 -19.79 26.02 6.00
CA ARG A 812 -19.62 27.47 5.93
C ARG A 812 -18.15 27.86 5.90
N ARG A 813 -17.87 29.11 5.54
CA ARG A 813 -16.53 29.70 5.63
C ARG A 813 -16.21 29.94 7.10
N GLN A 814 -15.01 29.56 7.51
CA GLN A 814 -14.60 29.66 8.91
C GLN A 814 -13.08 29.61 9.05
N PHE A 815 -12.57 30.38 10.01
CA PHE A 815 -11.24 30.27 10.56
C PHE A 815 -11.31 30.06 12.07
N ARG A 816 -10.52 29.10 12.56
CA ARG A 816 -10.21 28.96 13.99
C ARG A 816 -8.96 29.80 14.25
N VAL A 817 -9.06 30.79 15.11
CA VAL A 817 -7.99 31.73 15.45
C VAL A 817 -7.69 31.64 16.94
N ASP A 818 -6.43 31.35 17.25
CA ASP A 818 -5.87 31.46 18.61
C ASP A 818 -4.73 32.47 18.57
N PRO A 819 -4.93 33.70 19.08
CA PRO A 819 -3.94 34.77 19.04
C PRO A 819 -2.62 34.43 19.75
N ARG A 820 -2.61 33.40 20.63
CA ARG A 820 -1.40 32.95 21.33
C ARG A 820 -0.52 32.06 20.46
N ILE A 821 -1.03 31.57 19.33
CA ILE A 821 -0.34 30.64 18.45
C ILE A 821 0.11 31.37 17.19
N ARG A 822 1.43 31.38 16.96
CA ARG A 822 2.05 31.80 15.70
C ARG A 822 2.90 30.64 15.18
N LYS A 823 2.43 29.94 14.14
CA LYS A 823 3.10 28.74 13.60
C LYS A 823 2.84 28.56 12.11
N ALA A 824 3.75 27.88 11.43
CA ALA A 824 3.48 27.20 10.17
C ALA A 824 3.38 25.69 10.44
N GLU A 825 2.39 25.00 9.87
CA GLU A 825 2.14 23.59 10.18
C GLU A 825 2.20 22.73 8.91
N PHE A 826 3.17 21.82 8.84
CA PHE A 826 3.16 20.75 7.86
C PHE A 826 2.14 19.70 8.27
N ARG A 827 1.04 19.58 7.52
CA ARG A 827 0.03 18.54 7.75
C ARG A 827 0.13 17.38 6.76
N MET A 828 1.08 17.43 5.83
CA MET A 828 1.21 16.43 4.78
C MET A 828 1.86 15.14 5.24
N PHE A 829 2.75 15.18 6.23
CA PHE A 829 3.55 14.01 6.58
C PHE A 829 2.67 12.90 7.18
N ASN A 830 2.99 11.67 6.80
CA ASN A 830 2.50 10.45 7.43
C ASN A 830 3.07 10.37 8.84
N ALA A 831 2.39 9.66 9.73
CA ALA A 831 2.96 9.37 11.03
C ALA A 831 4.28 8.59 10.84
N PRO A 832 5.44 9.12 11.29
CA PRO A 832 6.71 8.44 11.12
C PRO A 832 6.70 7.13 11.91
N ARG A 833 7.23 6.04 11.35
CA ARG A 833 7.13 4.70 11.95
C ARG A 833 8.15 4.42 13.05
N ASP A 834 9.25 5.16 13.03
CA ASP A 834 10.37 5.09 13.95
C ASP A 834 11.11 6.43 14.02
N ALA A 835 12.12 6.49 14.89
CA ALA A 835 12.92 7.69 15.13
C ALA A 835 13.69 8.16 13.88
N ALA A 836 14.14 7.24 13.02
CA ALA A 836 14.89 7.58 11.82
C ALA A 836 14.00 8.24 10.76
N GLU A 837 12.77 7.74 10.57
CA GLU A 837 11.80 8.39 9.68
C GLU A 837 11.38 9.78 10.20
N SER A 838 11.22 9.94 11.52
CA SER A 838 10.99 11.26 12.14
C SER A 838 12.17 12.21 11.90
N ALA A 839 13.40 11.74 12.13
CA ALA A 839 14.63 12.51 11.91
C ALA A 839 14.77 12.98 10.45
N LEU A 840 14.47 12.14 9.46
CA LEU A 840 14.44 12.52 8.04
C LEU A 840 13.45 13.65 7.74
N GLN A 841 12.23 13.56 8.30
CA GLN A 841 11.21 14.60 8.12
C GLN A 841 11.67 15.93 8.75
N ILE A 842 12.25 15.88 9.95
CA ILE A 842 12.79 17.05 10.66
C ILE A 842 13.96 17.67 9.88
N ARG A 843 14.91 16.86 9.41
CA ARG A 843 16.07 17.33 8.64
C ARG A 843 15.67 17.99 7.33
N LEU A 844 14.66 17.44 6.64
CA LEU A 844 14.08 18.07 5.44
C LEU A 844 13.51 19.47 5.77
N VAL A 845 12.77 19.60 6.88
CA VAL A 845 12.24 20.89 7.34
C VAL A 845 13.36 21.86 7.71
N ARG A 846 14.37 21.43 8.47
CA ARG A 846 15.56 22.23 8.81
C ARG A 846 16.32 22.69 7.58
N ALA A 847 16.49 21.84 6.58
CA ALA A 847 17.17 22.19 5.34
C ALA A 847 16.40 23.27 4.55
N MET A 848 15.06 23.18 4.49
CA MET A 848 14.23 24.25 3.90
C MET A 848 14.34 25.57 4.68
N LEU A 849 14.33 25.51 6.02
CA LEU A 849 14.54 26.68 6.87
C LEU A 849 15.91 27.31 6.59
N SER A 850 16.96 26.51 6.47
CA SER A 850 18.31 27.00 6.22
C SER A 850 18.41 27.68 4.86
N LYS A 851 17.89 27.04 3.80
CA LYS A 851 17.89 27.62 2.45
C LYS A 851 17.11 28.95 2.40
N ALA A 852 16.06 29.08 3.21
CA ALA A 852 15.25 30.29 3.27
C ALA A 852 15.93 31.43 4.06
N LEU A 853 16.49 31.12 5.24
CA LEU A 853 17.04 32.09 6.19
C LEU A 853 18.49 32.48 5.89
N ASN A 854 19.29 31.54 5.38
CA ASN A 854 20.75 31.69 5.30
C ASN A 854 21.25 31.96 3.89
N GLU A 855 20.44 31.77 2.86
CA GLU A 855 20.89 31.88 1.47
C GLU A 855 20.07 32.90 0.68
N THR A 856 20.71 33.56 -0.29
CA THR A 856 20.10 34.63 -1.12
C THR A 856 19.97 34.27 -2.59
N ASP A 857 20.29 33.03 -2.97
CA ASP A 857 20.17 32.56 -4.35
C ASP A 857 18.78 32.81 -4.93
N SER A 858 18.74 33.05 -6.24
CA SER A 858 17.50 33.17 -6.98
C SER A 858 16.71 31.85 -6.94
N LEU A 859 15.44 31.94 -6.58
CA LEU A 859 14.50 30.82 -6.68
C LEU A 859 13.84 30.83 -8.06
N SER A 860 13.48 29.67 -8.58
CA SER A 860 12.78 29.57 -9.87
C SER A 860 11.35 30.12 -9.78
N GLY A 861 10.74 30.01 -8.60
CA GLY A 861 9.32 30.18 -8.35
C GLY A 861 8.44 29.08 -8.95
N LYS A 862 8.97 28.13 -9.73
CA LYS A 862 8.15 27.18 -10.48
C LYS A 862 7.49 26.15 -9.56
N VAL A 863 6.18 26.27 -9.37
CA VAL A 863 5.38 25.34 -8.57
C VAL A 863 5.40 23.93 -9.17
N GLN A 864 5.73 22.94 -8.36
CA GLN A 864 5.65 21.53 -8.72
C GLN A 864 4.20 21.03 -8.61
N ASN A 865 3.69 20.47 -9.71
CA ASN A 865 2.32 19.99 -9.86
C ASN A 865 2.30 18.58 -10.45
N VAL A 866 3.06 17.67 -9.85
CA VAL A 866 3.16 16.27 -10.30
C VAL A 866 2.40 15.39 -9.31
N GLY A 867 1.41 14.64 -9.78
CA GLY A 867 0.67 13.73 -8.92
C GLY A 867 1.42 12.42 -8.64
N HIS A 868 1.04 11.71 -7.58
CA HIS A 868 1.54 10.36 -7.29
C HIS A 868 1.42 9.41 -8.49
N VAL A 869 0.25 9.41 -9.15
CA VAL A 869 -0.02 8.57 -10.32
C VAL A 869 0.82 8.99 -11.53
N ASP A 870 1.21 10.26 -11.63
CA ASP A 870 2.08 10.74 -12.71
C ASP A 870 3.53 10.30 -12.48
N TYR A 871 4.00 10.34 -11.23
CA TYR A 871 5.28 9.74 -10.86
C TYR A 871 5.30 8.23 -11.08
N LEU A 872 4.22 7.51 -10.76
CA LEU A 872 4.14 6.08 -11.05
C LEU A 872 4.23 5.77 -12.55
N LYS A 873 3.68 6.64 -13.41
CA LYS A 873 3.77 6.51 -14.87
C LYS A 873 5.15 6.87 -15.41
N ASN A 874 5.85 7.80 -14.76
CA ASN A 874 7.22 8.20 -15.11
C ASN A 874 8.12 8.23 -13.88
N PRO A 875 8.56 7.05 -13.39
CA PRO A 875 9.34 6.98 -12.15
C PRO A 875 10.69 7.70 -12.22
N ALA A 876 11.33 7.77 -13.39
CA ALA A 876 12.60 8.49 -13.57
C ALA A 876 12.48 9.98 -13.17
N LYS A 877 11.32 10.59 -13.44
CA LYS A 877 11.04 11.96 -13.02
C LYS A 877 11.01 12.14 -11.50
N ALA A 878 10.58 11.12 -10.75
CA ALA A 878 10.57 11.19 -9.28
C ALA A 878 12.00 11.29 -8.74
N TYR A 879 12.94 10.53 -9.31
CA TYR A 879 14.34 10.56 -8.92
C TYR A 879 15.07 11.82 -9.41
N GLU A 880 14.77 12.32 -10.61
CA GLU A 880 15.25 13.63 -11.07
C GLU A 880 14.79 14.76 -10.14
N ASP A 881 13.51 14.76 -9.77
CA ASP A 881 12.95 15.75 -8.85
C ASP A 881 13.53 15.60 -7.42
N LEU A 882 13.89 14.38 -7.00
CA LEU A 882 14.59 14.12 -5.73
C LEU A 882 16.02 14.67 -5.77
N GLU A 883 16.79 14.36 -6.80
CA GLU A 883 18.16 14.86 -6.99
C GLU A 883 18.17 16.39 -7.00
N LYS A 884 17.19 17.00 -7.68
CA LYS A 884 17.02 18.45 -7.69
C LYS A 884 16.69 19.00 -6.30
N LEU A 885 15.76 18.39 -5.56
CA LEU A 885 15.41 18.79 -4.19
C LEU A 885 16.65 18.73 -3.28
N CYS A 886 17.34 17.60 -3.28
CA CYS A 886 18.51 17.36 -2.44
C CYS A 886 19.65 18.31 -2.78
N ALA A 887 19.95 18.48 -4.07
CA ALA A 887 20.92 19.47 -4.54
C ALA A 887 20.49 20.89 -4.16
N GLN A 888 19.21 21.25 -4.23
CA GLN A 888 18.73 22.57 -3.82
C GLN A 888 18.89 22.83 -2.32
N LEU A 889 18.70 21.81 -1.48
CA LEU A 889 18.68 21.93 -0.03
C LEU A 889 19.98 21.54 0.68
N GLY A 890 20.97 20.99 -0.04
CA GLY A 890 22.20 20.48 0.57
C GLY A 890 21.96 19.19 1.36
N LEU A 891 21.11 18.30 0.84
CA LEU A 891 20.79 17.00 1.43
C LEU A 891 21.42 15.87 0.63
N GLU A 892 21.70 14.76 1.31
CA GLU A 892 22.18 13.54 0.66
C GLU A 892 21.02 12.80 -0.03
N VAL A 893 21.16 12.51 -1.32
CA VAL A 893 20.08 11.89 -2.12
C VAL A 893 19.78 10.47 -1.60
N ASP A 894 20.81 9.73 -1.20
CA ASP A 894 20.70 8.33 -0.79
C ASP A 894 19.89 8.15 0.50
N ASP A 895 19.88 9.16 1.39
CA ASP A 895 19.07 9.14 2.61
C ASP A 895 17.56 9.05 2.31
N PHE A 896 17.12 9.62 1.19
CA PHE A 896 15.70 9.79 0.81
C PHE A 896 15.24 8.85 -0.32
N LYS A 897 16.16 8.24 -1.08
CA LYS A 897 15.81 7.28 -2.16
C LYS A 897 14.86 6.16 -1.71
N PRO A 898 15.03 5.53 -0.53
CA PRO A 898 14.08 4.51 -0.05
C PRO A 898 12.66 5.04 0.15
N ALA A 899 12.50 6.29 0.61
CA ALA A 899 11.18 6.90 0.81
C ALA A 899 10.47 7.16 -0.53
N VAL A 900 11.19 7.58 -1.56
CA VAL A 900 10.64 7.71 -2.93
C VAL A 900 10.22 6.35 -3.48
N ALA A 901 11.06 5.32 -3.30
CA ALA A 901 10.78 3.96 -3.77
C ALA A 901 9.52 3.38 -3.11
N GLU A 902 9.37 3.56 -1.80
CA GLU A 902 8.16 3.16 -1.06
C GLU A 902 6.94 3.96 -1.53
N GLY A 903 7.06 5.28 -1.71
CA GLY A 903 5.98 6.13 -2.22
C GLY A 903 5.44 5.68 -3.58
N LEU A 904 6.33 5.24 -4.48
CA LEU A 904 5.97 4.64 -5.76
C LEU A 904 5.28 3.28 -5.58
N SER A 905 5.84 2.41 -4.72
CA SER A 905 5.29 1.06 -4.46
C SER A 905 3.89 1.12 -3.84
N GLU A 906 3.67 1.97 -2.84
CA GLU A 906 2.35 2.17 -2.24
C GLU A 906 1.36 2.80 -3.22
N THR A 907 1.82 3.69 -4.11
CA THR A 907 0.98 4.22 -5.18
C THR A 907 0.57 3.13 -6.18
N ASP A 908 1.48 2.23 -6.59
CA ASP A 908 1.17 1.08 -7.44
C ASP A 908 0.15 0.14 -6.77
N LEU A 909 0.36 -0.21 -5.50
CA LEU A 909 -0.55 -1.06 -4.75
C LEU A 909 -1.94 -0.43 -4.58
N ALA A 910 -1.99 0.87 -4.26
CA ALA A 910 -3.25 1.60 -4.11
C ALA A 910 -4.01 1.65 -5.43
N THR A 911 -3.38 2.01 -6.55
CA THR A 911 -4.04 2.19 -7.85
C THR A 911 -4.59 0.89 -8.45
N ARG A 912 -4.09 -0.27 -8.04
CA ARG A 912 -4.62 -1.59 -8.43
C ARG A 912 -5.88 -2.00 -7.67
N SER A 913 -6.21 -1.30 -6.58
CA SER A 913 -7.42 -1.56 -5.81
C SER A 913 -8.67 -1.09 -6.55
N ILE A 914 -9.72 -1.90 -6.53
CA ILE A 914 -11.05 -1.53 -7.06
C ILE A 914 -11.68 -0.33 -6.32
N PHE A 915 -11.17 -0.01 -5.13
CA PHE A 915 -11.66 1.10 -4.29
C PHE A 915 -10.85 2.39 -4.49
N PHE A 916 -9.84 2.39 -5.37
CA PHE A 916 -9.05 3.58 -5.61
C PHE A 916 -9.81 4.61 -6.43
N GLU A 917 -9.95 5.81 -5.87
CA GLU A 917 -10.48 6.98 -6.55
C GLU A 917 -9.35 8.03 -6.67
N PRO A 918 -9.07 8.57 -7.87
CA PRO A 918 -8.14 9.68 -8.05
C PRO A 918 -8.54 10.91 -7.23
N PHE A 919 -7.54 11.75 -6.89
CA PHE A 919 -7.76 12.99 -6.12
C PHE A 919 -8.85 13.88 -6.73
N GLU A 920 -8.80 14.13 -8.04
CA GLU A 920 -9.79 14.96 -8.74
C GLU A 920 -11.21 14.41 -8.61
N GLN A 921 -11.38 13.09 -8.61
CA GLN A 921 -12.69 12.47 -8.43
C GLN A 921 -13.18 12.63 -6.99
N LYS A 922 -12.30 12.47 -6.00
CA LYS A 922 -12.60 12.68 -4.57
C LYS A 922 -13.02 14.12 -4.28
N MET A 923 -12.46 15.10 -4.99
CA MET A 923 -12.74 16.53 -4.76
C MET A 923 -14.02 17.04 -5.44
N ARG A 924 -14.66 16.26 -6.34
CA ARG A 924 -15.91 16.69 -7.01
C ARG A 924 -17.07 16.99 -6.06
N VAL A 925 -17.12 16.32 -4.91
CA VAL A 925 -18.14 16.52 -3.87
C VAL A 925 -17.77 17.65 -2.89
N HIS A 926 -16.62 18.30 -3.08
CA HIS A 926 -16.11 19.40 -2.27
C HIS A 926 -15.76 20.60 -3.19
N PRO A 927 -16.76 21.25 -3.80
CA PRO A 927 -16.51 22.43 -4.64
C PRO A 927 -15.94 23.59 -3.81
N LYS A 928 -15.25 24.52 -4.47
CA LYS A 928 -14.74 25.75 -3.83
C LYS A 928 -15.89 26.70 -3.48
N GLN A 929 -15.83 27.26 -2.28
CA GLN A 929 -16.59 28.40 -1.78
C GLN A 929 -16.00 29.69 -2.36
N VAL A 930 -16.86 30.67 -2.62
CA VAL A 930 -16.46 32.00 -3.09
C VAL A 930 -16.78 33.06 -2.03
N GLY A 931 -16.34 34.29 -2.26
CA GLY A 931 -16.70 35.43 -1.41
C GLY A 931 -16.00 35.42 -0.06
N TRP A 932 -14.71 35.07 -0.01
CA TRP A 932 -13.90 35.18 1.20
C TRP A 932 -13.52 36.63 1.56
N GLY A 933 -14.01 37.63 0.82
CA GLY A 933 -13.69 39.03 1.08
C GLY A 933 -12.22 39.35 0.80
N ASP A 934 -11.83 40.58 1.15
CA ASP A 934 -10.45 41.05 1.10
C ASP A 934 -9.87 41.11 2.52
N ALA A 935 -8.54 40.99 2.62
CA ALA A 935 -7.83 41.13 3.88
C ALA A 935 -8.13 42.50 4.52
N VAL A 936 -8.42 42.49 5.83
CA VAL A 936 -8.63 43.73 6.58
C VAL A 936 -7.31 44.40 6.97
N ALA A 937 -7.39 45.59 7.56
CA ALA A 937 -6.23 46.21 8.17
C ALA A 937 -5.66 45.29 9.29
N PRO A 938 -4.32 45.10 9.35
CA PRO A 938 -3.69 44.31 10.40
C PRO A 938 -4.07 44.81 11.78
N ARG A 939 -4.37 43.88 12.67
CA ARG A 939 -4.71 44.16 14.07
C ARG A 939 -3.49 43.91 14.93
N GLU A 940 -3.32 44.72 15.98
CA GLU A 940 -2.23 44.53 16.96
C GLU A 940 -2.31 43.15 17.63
N THR A 941 -3.54 42.71 17.93
CA THR A 941 -3.84 41.35 18.41
C THR A 941 -4.96 40.78 17.55
N ALA A 942 -4.79 39.56 17.06
CA ALA A 942 -5.83 38.86 16.32
C ALA A 942 -7.07 38.62 17.20
N ILE A 943 -8.25 38.55 16.56
CA ILE A 943 -9.51 38.30 17.26
C ILE A 943 -9.62 36.79 17.52
N ALA A 944 -9.68 36.38 18.78
CA ALA A 944 -9.86 34.97 19.14
C ALA A 944 -11.20 34.44 18.64
N SER A 945 -11.21 33.21 18.12
CA SER A 945 -12.45 32.54 17.70
C SER A 945 -13.21 31.90 18.87
N GLU A 946 -12.53 31.64 19.99
CA GLU A 946 -13.08 30.95 21.16
C GLU A 946 -14.34 31.65 21.71
N GLY A 947 -15.43 30.90 21.84
CA GLY A 947 -16.72 31.38 22.34
C GLY A 947 -17.55 32.16 21.32
N ARG A 948 -17.06 32.34 20.08
CA ARG A 948 -17.80 33.06 19.02
C ARG A 948 -18.72 32.10 18.27
N VAL A 949 -20.03 32.29 18.47
CA VAL A 949 -21.06 31.55 17.76
C VAL A 949 -21.21 32.09 16.35
N TRP A 950 -21.36 31.19 15.37
CA TRP A 950 -21.68 31.59 14.01
C TRP A 950 -23.16 32.02 13.92
N GLU A 951 -23.38 33.24 13.42
CA GLU A 951 -24.70 33.74 13.05
C GLU A 951 -24.74 33.99 11.53
N PRO A 952 -25.77 33.51 10.81
CA PRO A 952 -25.87 33.73 9.37
C PRO A 952 -25.89 35.23 9.02
N GLY A 953 -24.93 35.68 8.23
CA GLY A 953 -24.84 37.06 7.74
C GLY A 953 -25.09 37.22 6.24
N ALA A 954 -25.05 38.46 5.75
CA ALA A 954 -25.22 38.77 4.32
C ALA A 954 -24.20 38.04 3.42
N ALA A 955 -22.99 37.78 3.93
CA ALA A 955 -21.99 37.01 3.20
C ALA A 955 -22.45 35.57 2.94
N ASP A 956 -23.30 34.99 3.80
CA ASP A 956 -23.63 33.57 3.89
C ASP A 956 -24.86 33.15 3.06
N GLU A 957 -25.66 34.10 2.57
CA GLU A 957 -26.92 33.86 1.85
C GLU A 957 -26.78 32.92 0.64
N LEU A 958 -25.59 32.83 0.04
CA LEU A 958 -25.27 31.95 -1.09
C LEU A 958 -24.02 31.09 -0.86
N ASN A 959 -23.42 31.14 0.35
CA ASN A 959 -22.13 30.53 0.66
C ASN A 959 -22.16 29.57 1.85
N THR A 960 -23.36 29.14 2.24
CA THR A 960 -23.62 28.07 3.19
C THR A 960 -24.25 26.89 2.48
N MET A 961 -23.89 25.68 2.89
CA MET A 961 -24.46 24.46 2.33
C MET A 961 -24.91 23.53 3.46
N THR A 962 -26.20 23.54 3.74
CA THR A 962 -26.89 22.40 4.34
C THR A 962 -27.24 21.45 3.21
N HIS A 963 -26.62 20.27 3.21
CA HIS A 963 -26.91 19.29 2.17
C HIS A 963 -28.14 18.52 2.64
N GLU A 964 -29.32 18.79 2.06
CA GLU A 964 -30.57 18.08 2.38
C GLU A 964 -30.36 16.55 2.35
N PHE A 965 -29.54 16.08 1.41
CA PHE A 965 -29.10 14.69 1.29
C PHE A 965 -28.35 14.14 2.53
N ARG A 966 -27.69 14.97 3.33
CA ARG A 966 -27.04 14.55 4.61
C ARG A 966 -28.08 14.30 5.70
N VAL A 967 -29.13 15.13 5.77
CA VAL A 967 -30.27 14.90 6.67
C VAL A 967 -31.02 13.65 6.21
N GLN A 968 -31.35 13.54 4.91
CA GLN A 968 -31.97 12.33 4.34
C GLN A 968 -31.12 11.07 4.56
N ALA A 969 -29.78 11.17 4.49
CA ALA A 969 -28.89 10.05 4.79
C ALA A 969 -28.92 9.67 6.28
N ALA A 970 -29.02 10.66 7.19
CA ALA A 970 -29.19 10.41 8.61
C ALA A 970 -30.53 9.73 8.91
N GLU A 971 -31.62 10.18 8.29
CA GLU A 971 -32.98 9.59 8.39
C GLU A 971 -33.00 8.15 7.87
N GLU A 972 -32.40 7.89 6.71
CA GLU A 972 -32.31 6.53 6.15
C GLU A 972 -31.44 5.62 7.03
N GLY A 973 -30.36 6.16 7.60
CA GLY A 973 -29.54 5.45 8.57
C GLY A 973 -30.33 5.07 9.83
N GLU A 974 -31.12 6.01 10.36
CA GLU A 974 -32.01 5.78 11.51
C GLU A 974 -33.08 4.73 11.23
N ARG A 975 -33.75 4.84 10.07
CA ARG A 975 -34.73 3.85 9.61
C ARG A 975 -34.12 2.45 9.53
N ARG A 976 -32.88 2.33 9.04
CA ARG A 976 -32.18 1.02 8.98
C ARG A 976 -31.82 0.49 10.35
N ARG A 977 -31.36 1.34 11.27
CA ARG A 977 -31.10 0.95 12.66
C ARG A 977 -32.37 0.48 13.38
N ALA A 978 -33.49 1.18 13.19
CA ALA A 978 -34.79 0.80 13.78
C ALA A 978 -35.29 -0.58 13.30
N ASN A 979 -34.88 -1.02 12.10
CA ASN A 979 -35.22 -2.34 11.56
C ASN A 979 -34.32 -3.47 12.09
N ILE A 980 -33.32 -3.15 12.91
CA ILE A 980 -32.46 -4.11 13.56
C ILE A 980 -32.91 -4.18 15.01
N SER A 981 -33.27 -5.39 15.46
CA SER A 981 -33.43 -5.61 16.90
C SER A 981 -32.04 -5.44 17.53
N PRO A 982 -31.86 -4.45 18.42
CA PRO A 982 -30.68 -4.41 19.28
C PRO A 982 -30.54 -5.79 19.93
N ASP A 983 -29.30 -6.28 20.01
CA ASP A 983 -28.97 -7.59 20.59
C ASP A 983 -29.51 -8.84 19.86
N ARG A 984 -29.95 -8.73 18.60
CA ARG A 984 -30.21 -9.92 17.79
C ARG A 984 -28.94 -10.77 17.68
N HIS A 985 -28.95 -11.95 18.30
CA HIS A 985 -27.92 -12.94 18.08
C HIS A 985 -28.05 -13.51 16.66
N VAL A 986 -27.07 -13.23 15.80
CA VAL A 986 -26.94 -13.86 14.49
C VAL A 986 -25.81 -14.88 14.58
N PRO A 987 -26.10 -16.19 14.44
CA PRO A 987 -25.05 -17.21 14.41
C PRO A 987 -23.93 -16.85 13.43
N GLY A 988 -22.68 -16.98 13.88
CA GLY A 988 -21.49 -16.63 13.08
C GLY A 988 -21.13 -15.14 13.02
N GLN A 989 -21.91 -14.26 13.63
CA GLN A 989 -21.56 -12.85 13.80
C GLN A 989 -20.83 -12.64 15.12
N PHE A 990 -19.55 -12.26 15.03
CA PHE A 990 -18.74 -12.03 16.22
C PHE A 990 -19.19 -10.76 16.92
N LYS A 991 -19.59 -10.87 18.19
CA LYS A 991 -19.88 -9.74 19.08
C LYS A 991 -18.91 -9.77 20.26
N ARG A 992 -18.21 -8.67 20.51
CA ARG A 992 -17.39 -8.54 21.71
C ARG A 992 -18.32 -8.29 22.91
N THR A 993 -18.14 -9.04 24.00
CA THR A 993 -18.95 -8.88 25.22
C THR A 993 -18.13 -8.66 26.47
N ASP A 994 -16.83 -8.97 26.43
CA ASP A 994 -15.92 -8.87 27.55
C ASP A 994 -15.06 -7.58 27.45
N SER A 995 -15.02 -6.81 28.55
CA SER A 995 -14.09 -5.70 28.75
C SER A 995 -12.84 -6.23 29.44
N CYS A 996 -11.67 -5.76 29.01
CA CYS A 996 -10.38 -6.10 29.61
C CYS A 996 -9.73 -4.90 30.31
N VAL A 997 -10.52 -3.89 30.67
CA VAL A 997 -10.04 -2.67 31.33
C VAL A 997 -9.23 -2.98 32.58
N ASP A 998 -9.64 -3.94 33.41
CA ASP A 998 -8.91 -4.31 34.64
C ASP A 998 -7.52 -4.91 34.36
N ALA A 999 -7.34 -5.52 33.18
CA ALA A 999 -6.07 -6.08 32.75
C ALA A 999 -5.19 -5.07 31.97
N ILE A 1000 -5.79 -3.98 31.48
CA ILE A 1000 -5.09 -2.89 30.79
C ILE A 1000 -4.68 -1.79 31.76
N GLY A 1001 -5.57 -1.40 32.67
CA GLY A 1001 -5.36 -0.31 33.61
C GLY A 1001 -4.29 -0.66 34.66
N PRO A 1002 -3.76 0.34 35.39
CA PRO A 1002 -3.01 0.05 36.60
C PRO A 1002 -3.93 -0.74 37.52
N LEU A 1003 -3.51 -1.97 37.88
CA LEU A 1003 -4.11 -2.66 39.03
C LEU A 1003 -4.10 -1.65 40.18
N LEU A 1004 -5.31 -1.27 40.63
CA LEU A 1004 -5.54 -0.26 41.67
C LEU A 1004 -4.56 -0.39 42.84
#